data_AF-A0A975DP47-F1
#
_entry.id   AF-A0A975DP47-F1
#
_cell.length_a   1.000
_cell.length_b   1.000
_cell.length_c   1.000
_cell.angle_alpha   90.00
_cell.angle_beta   90.00
_cell.angle_gamma   90.00
#
_symmetry.space_group_name_H-M   'P 1'
#
loop_
_entity.id
_entity.type
_entity.pdbx_description
1 polymer ?
#
loop_
_entity_poly.entity_id
_entity_poly.type
_entity_poly.pdbx_seq_one_letter_code
_entity_poly.pdbx_strand_id
1 'polypeptide(L)'
;MTTLSVNLTPTLQTTLQQPGVWAYAVYFDSTGPVWNPLVENGQLQTTAGALDIALPTTFNGGKVYFLIQSQDSSQPYDLTTLITGEDNINWTSAQTYDFRYDSFEVSLLSAPGDAGNLTSVEGFGLPMSVAINYSNGTSASVGYGITGSALFQQIADIDASKTYVYDYTSGPLAGDPRAGISPSQAVGLSPPNPAFQASDWDAYIQSLENTTAASAITLAGYFNGAPDANGIYHNEAFFSYQLQWDASENVFWLAPTESSNVKGYIKITPDNLADSIYSTLGTVEIYTNQTDTTPYQILGSTSPEMNTGLNNQWGEVLTQFLTGFTAGYYGTTGASPNGAVTTPIDLNANWNWDPTYAFGHNLSSAQPVYMDPYSEIYFYNSNSYGSGYSDNLMRQYSVGGPLISVWDSQLGTDVNTISLTIFDDSEQPTGYTTPVLYNYIAPVGGSYGVPTYSGDGTNMVMTFANHEMVLVEDTPIVLRIYAGMSGGVAQWNEVTIQAASGETLWQNWNLTYDAGTGTYAASAVSGSSQPAGSLLVNNLPKPQDGTAWYQIVVGTGDAAKTYNLYANVTGGELENPAYAGQEGSLAIDGLALATPSASTAQTISTFSLSFLYGGSTSIDPALLEQNTAASYVSTRAVPFAPVAGTLDGGTFTAEPDQDNATTNAVTVSEGAIAFGWTGTNTASGTASWISGYTNKVGALNWGVLSLVEAGGGTTFAPLGAQADIDGQWTSVAATLGNGTYTVTMTEYAQADTGFTTPLGPQSSALTLTVDLSDLQIQTTAGNALKLLDDASATAGNWLRFEVQSSSLPHSTSVLLYVVNAQGELVARDGETGAGVTLEDAVIGTLGAAVSDAGATLFNGSQMVYLGLGQELRFALQTGDAPVNLAPTFSATVPGDGTAVLNVGGVHMLASVDNTLTDGAELAAPQRAANEALTYLTHGATLDVEVAGSCANTNQLAFVKVDVNPATGTWSVNGVAYGDTPEFHAAVLASLDAGYSAQHGGGTFQASSTWTVSGSDGYYVPVLVTQSGAVFLPGQGNSGGHEYIQMYGENTFGFEDLTAAQGSDFDYNDMVMHLVPHL
;
A
#
# COMPACT_ATOMS: atom_id res chain seq x y z
N MET A 1 13.64 -28.67 -20.28
CA MET A 1 12.91 -29.75 -19.57
C MET A 1 13.84 -30.27 -18.51
N THR A 2 13.43 -30.17 -17.26
CA THR A 2 14.20 -30.57 -16.08
C THR A 2 13.90 -32.02 -15.75
N THR A 3 14.92 -32.79 -15.40
CA THR A 3 14.80 -34.19 -14.96
C THR A 3 15.07 -34.28 -13.47
N LEU A 4 14.14 -34.88 -12.73
CA LEU A 4 14.36 -35.28 -11.34
C LEU A 4 14.96 -36.70 -11.32
N SER A 5 16.22 -36.81 -10.95
CA SER A 5 16.92 -38.09 -10.81
C SER A 5 16.81 -38.57 -9.36
N VAL A 6 15.92 -39.54 -9.14
CA VAL A 6 15.61 -40.12 -7.83
C VAL A 6 16.49 -41.34 -7.59
N ASN A 7 17.18 -41.40 -6.45
CA ASN A 7 18.09 -42.48 -6.08
C ASN A 7 17.73 -43.07 -4.73
N LEU A 8 17.71 -44.39 -4.62
CA LEU A 8 17.60 -45.13 -3.36
C LEU A 8 18.99 -45.56 -2.91
N THR A 9 19.35 -45.33 -1.65
CA THR A 9 20.63 -45.85 -1.13
C THR A 9 20.66 -47.38 -1.14
N PRO A 10 21.86 -48.01 -1.21
CA PRO A 10 21.96 -49.47 -1.14
C PRO A 10 21.34 -50.08 0.12
N THR A 11 21.40 -49.36 1.25
CA THR A 11 20.76 -49.79 2.51
C THR A 11 19.25 -49.76 2.37
N LEU A 12 18.68 -48.65 1.88
CA LEU A 12 17.24 -48.55 1.63
C LEU A 12 16.76 -49.59 0.62
N GLN A 13 17.52 -49.84 -0.46
CA GLN A 13 17.20 -50.91 -1.41
C GLN A 13 17.07 -52.27 -0.71
N THR A 14 17.93 -52.56 0.27
CA THR A 14 17.85 -53.81 1.06
C THR A 14 16.58 -53.85 1.90
N THR A 15 16.24 -52.72 2.55
CA THR A 15 15.01 -52.58 3.35
C THR A 15 13.76 -52.78 2.49
N LEU A 16 13.74 -52.22 1.28
CA LEU A 16 12.59 -52.24 0.38
C LEU A 16 12.49 -53.53 -0.45
N GLN A 17 13.55 -54.33 -0.60
CA GLN A 17 13.56 -55.59 -1.37
C GLN A 17 12.90 -56.75 -0.62
N GLN A 18 11.76 -56.49 0.03
CA GLN A 18 10.97 -57.47 0.77
C GLN A 18 9.60 -57.63 0.11
N PRO A 19 9.13 -58.88 -0.16
CA PRO A 19 7.78 -59.10 -0.68
C PRO A 19 6.72 -58.49 0.25
N GLY A 20 5.83 -57.65 -0.28
CA GLY A 20 4.87 -56.85 0.48
C GLY A 20 5.26 -55.39 0.66
N VAL A 21 6.35 -54.92 0.05
CA VAL A 21 6.75 -53.51 0.04
C VAL A 21 6.61 -52.91 -1.36
N TRP A 22 6.01 -51.72 -1.46
CA TRP A 22 5.93 -50.92 -2.67
C TRP A 22 6.48 -49.52 -2.41
N ALA A 23 7.14 -48.92 -3.39
CA ALA A 23 7.61 -47.55 -3.32
C ALA A 23 7.37 -46.82 -4.64
N TYR A 24 6.90 -45.58 -4.56
CA TYR A 24 6.51 -44.78 -5.71
C TYR A 24 7.04 -43.35 -5.58
N ALA A 25 7.37 -42.73 -6.70
CA ALA A 25 7.32 -41.28 -6.85
C ALA A 25 6.06 -40.92 -7.64
N VAL A 26 5.29 -39.94 -7.16
CA VAL A 26 4.05 -39.50 -7.81
C VAL A 26 3.96 -37.98 -7.80
N TYR A 27 3.58 -37.41 -8.94
CA TYR A 27 3.22 -36.00 -9.06
C TYR A 27 1.89 -35.88 -9.77
N PHE A 28 1.25 -34.72 -9.70
CA PHE A 28 -0.05 -34.48 -10.31
C PHE A 28 0.09 -33.49 -11.46
N ASP A 29 -0.54 -33.80 -12.58
CA ASP A 29 -0.66 -32.89 -13.72
C ASP A 29 -2.14 -32.72 -14.13
N SER A 30 -2.39 -31.97 -15.20
CA SER A 30 -3.75 -31.71 -15.71
C SER A 30 -4.57 -32.96 -16.05
N THR A 31 -3.94 -34.13 -16.13
CA THR A 31 -4.56 -35.42 -16.48
C THR A 31 -4.75 -36.35 -15.28
N GLY A 32 -4.21 -36.00 -14.11
CA GLY A 32 -4.29 -36.77 -12.87
C GLY A 32 -2.91 -37.18 -12.31
N PRO A 33 -2.84 -38.21 -11.46
CA PRO A 33 -1.58 -38.68 -10.89
C PRO A 33 -0.69 -39.38 -11.93
N VAL A 34 0.59 -39.01 -11.96
CA VAL A 34 1.62 -39.66 -12.77
C VAL A 34 2.51 -40.52 -11.88
N TRP A 35 2.31 -41.83 -11.96
CA TRP A 35 3.00 -42.81 -11.13
C TRP A 35 4.33 -43.27 -11.73
N ASN A 36 5.38 -43.21 -10.92
CA ASN A 36 6.72 -43.65 -11.25
C ASN A 36 7.15 -44.71 -10.21
N PRO A 37 6.95 -46.01 -10.47
CA PRO A 37 7.25 -47.05 -9.50
C PRO A 37 8.76 -47.21 -9.31
N LEU A 38 9.20 -47.17 -8.07
CA LEU A 38 10.59 -47.40 -7.65
C LEU A 38 10.78 -48.86 -7.24
N VAL A 39 9.82 -49.38 -6.47
CA VAL A 39 9.76 -50.76 -5.99
C VAL A 39 8.33 -51.29 -6.12
N GLU A 40 8.16 -52.48 -6.70
CA GLU A 40 6.88 -53.17 -6.72
C GLU A 40 6.99 -54.53 -6.04
N ASN A 41 6.26 -54.73 -4.95
CA ASN A 41 6.24 -55.98 -4.19
C ASN A 41 7.66 -56.53 -3.89
N GLY A 42 8.55 -55.65 -3.45
CA GLY A 42 9.95 -55.97 -3.15
C GLY A 42 10.89 -56.08 -4.37
N GLN A 43 10.42 -55.79 -5.59
CA GLN A 43 11.26 -55.78 -6.79
C GLN A 43 11.61 -54.35 -7.20
N LEU A 44 12.91 -54.04 -7.28
CA LEU A 44 13.38 -52.76 -7.83
C LEU A 44 13.01 -52.67 -9.31
N GLN A 45 12.47 -51.52 -9.73
CA GLN A 45 12.10 -51.29 -11.12
C GLN A 45 13.29 -50.88 -12.01
N THR A 46 14.42 -50.53 -11.40
CA THR A 46 15.65 -50.17 -12.11
C THR A 46 16.87 -50.89 -11.52
N THR A 47 17.88 -51.12 -12.35
CA THR A 47 19.04 -51.99 -12.02
C THR A 47 20.00 -51.39 -10.98
N ALA A 48 19.72 -50.20 -10.45
CA ALA A 48 20.52 -49.52 -9.43
C ALA A 48 19.70 -48.75 -8.39
N GLY A 49 18.37 -48.93 -8.34
CA GLY A 49 17.50 -48.12 -7.49
C GLY A 49 17.49 -46.63 -7.87
N ALA A 50 17.82 -46.30 -9.11
CA ALA A 50 17.84 -44.94 -9.65
C ALA A 50 16.78 -44.80 -10.75
N LEU A 51 15.99 -43.72 -10.74
CA LEU A 51 14.94 -43.45 -11.71
C LEU A 51 14.95 -41.97 -12.10
N ASP A 52 14.93 -41.70 -13.41
CA ASP A 52 14.83 -40.36 -13.95
C ASP A 52 13.37 -40.05 -14.30
N ILE A 53 12.84 -38.97 -13.72
CA ILE A 53 11.47 -38.49 -13.92
C ILE A 53 11.55 -37.18 -14.69
N ALA A 54 10.92 -37.13 -15.87
CA ALA A 54 10.78 -35.88 -16.61
C ALA A 54 9.69 -35.03 -15.95
N LEU A 55 10.05 -33.88 -15.40
CA LEU A 55 9.08 -32.97 -14.79
C LEU A 55 8.36 -32.14 -15.86
N PRO A 56 7.10 -31.74 -15.62
CA PRO A 56 6.35 -30.87 -16.53
C PRO A 56 7.07 -29.53 -16.80
N THR A 57 6.85 -28.96 -17.98
CA THR A 57 7.26 -27.59 -18.31
C THR A 57 6.03 -26.84 -18.81
N THR A 58 5.38 -25.97 -18.05
CA THR A 58 5.66 -25.40 -16.69
C THR A 58 5.22 -26.30 -15.52
N PHE A 59 5.85 -26.16 -14.35
CA PHE A 59 5.38 -26.77 -13.09
C PHE A 59 5.41 -25.72 -11.97
N ASN A 60 4.27 -25.10 -11.64
CA ASN A 60 4.20 -23.98 -10.69
C ASN A 60 3.81 -24.47 -9.30
N GLY A 61 4.69 -24.33 -8.30
CA GLY A 61 4.42 -24.82 -6.94
C GLY A 61 4.09 -26.32 -6.91
N GLY A 62 4.71 -27.09 -7.80
CA GLY A 62 4.42 -28.51 -7.97
C GLY A 62 5.05 -29.38 -6.90
N LYS A 63 4.40 -30.50 -6.55
CA LYS A 63 4.93 -31.47 -5.59
C LYS A 63 5.21 -32.83 -6.23
N VAL A 64 6.35 -33.42 -5.88
CA VAL A 64 6.64 -34.84 -6.12
C VAL A 64 6.63 -35.56 -4.78
N TYR A 65 5.65 -36.42 -4.58
CA TYR A 65 5.50 -37.24 -3.39
C TYR A 65 6.26 -38.54 -3.53
N PHE A 66 6.89 -38.97 -2.45
CA PHE A 66 7.57 -40.25 -2.33
C PHE A 66 6.81 -41.11 -1.33
N LEU A 67 6.26 -42.22 -1.80
CA LEU A 67 5.41 -43.10 -0.99
C LEU A 67 6.13 -44.43 -0.75
N ILE A 68 6.12 -44.94 0.48
CA ILE A 68 6.55 -46.31 0.80
C ILE A 68 5.43 -47.02 1.56
N GLN A 69 4.90 -48.08 0.97
CA GLN A 69 3.80 -48.87 1.50
C GLN A 69 4.32 -50.24 1.96
N SER A 70 3.88 -50.70 3.13
CA SER A 70 4.17 -52.05 3.64
C SER A 70 2.86 -52.75 3.99
N GLN A 71 2.57 -53.88 3.35
CA GLN A 71 1.34 -54.63 3.59
C GLN A 71 1.55 -56.13 3.55
N ASP A 72 0.61 -56.86 4.15
CA ASP A 72 0.50 -58.29 3.94
C ASP A 72 0.20 -58.56 2.45
N SER A 73 1.13 -59.25 1.79
CA SER A 73 1.02 -59.66 0.37
C SER A 73 -0.27 -60.40 0.00
N SER A 74 -1.03 -60.91 0.99
CA SER A 74 -2.31 -61.58 0.78
C SER A 74 -3.52 -60.64 0.65
N GLN A 75 -3.41 -59.36 1.01
CA GLN A 75 -4.46 -58.34 0.85
C GLN A 75 -3.90 -56.94 0.54
N PRO A 76 -3.35 -56.70 -0.67
CA PRO A 76 -2.78 -55.40 -1.01
C PRO A 76 -3.87 -54.37 -1.37
N TYR A 77 -3.83 -53.20 -0.73
CA TYR A 77 -4.46 -51.98 -1.19
C TYR A 77 -3.60 -51.34 -2.27
N ASP A 78 -4.10 -51.27 -3.50
CA ASP A 78 -3.39 -50.67 -4.62
C ASP A 78 -3.51 -49.14 -4.60
N LEU A 79 -2.46 -48.47 -4.13
CA LEU A 79 -2.38 -47.00 -4.06
C LEU A 79 -2.63 -46.32 -5.41
N THR A 80 -2.25 -46.94 -6.53
CA THR A 80 -2.42 -46.36 -7.88
C THR A 80 -3.87 -46.23 -8.30
N THR A 81 -4.76 -46.97 -7.63
CA THR A 81 -6.21 -46.93 -7.85
C THR A 81 -6.97 -46.16 -6.77
N LEU A 82 -6.38 -46.04 -5.58
CA LEU A 82 -6.99 -45.39 -4.41
C LEU A 82 -6.67 -43.89 -4.33
N ILE A 83 -5.48 -43.50 -4.76
CA ILE A 83 -5.06 -42.10 -4.84
C ILE A 83 -5.40 -41.62 -6.25
N THR A 84 -6.48 -40.86 -6.35
CA THR A 84 -6.97 -40.26 -7.60
C THR A 84 -6.70 -38.76 -7.69
N GLY A 85 -6.40 -38.12 -6.55
CA GLY A 85 -6.01 -36.73 -6.41
C GLY A 85 -4.97 -36.53 -5.31
N GLU A 86 -4.31 -35.38 -5.31
CA GLU A 86 -3.25 -35.01 -4.36
C GLU A 86 -3.76 -34.99 -2.92
N ASP A 87 -4.99 -34.52 -2.72
CA ASP A 87 -5.71 -34.51 -1.44
C ASP A 87 -5.87 -35.91 -0.82
N ASN A 88 -5.73 -36.98 -1.61
CA ASN A 88 -5.78 -38.36 -1.10
C ASN A 88 -4.46 -38.77 -0.42
N ILE A 89 -3.36 -38.06 -0.63
CA ILE A 89 -2.08 -38.25 0.07
C ILE A 89 -2.12 -37.42 1.36
N ASN A 90 -2.75 -37.99 2.38
CA ASN A 90 -2.92 -37.35 3.69
C ASN A 90 -2.74 -38.39 4.82
N TRP A 91 -2.71 -37.91 6.07
CA TRP A 91 -2.52 -38.76 7.24
C TRP A 91 -3.52 -39.91 7.37
N THR A 92 -4.82 -39.66 7.11
CA THR A 92 -5.89 -40.66 7.25
C THR A 92 -5.72 -41.79 6.24
N SER A 93 -5.47 -41.45 4.97
CA SER A 93 -5.18 -42.44 3.92
C SER A 93 -3.90 -43.22 4.22
N ALA A 94 -2.86 -42.53 4.67
CA ALA A 94 -1.57 -43.12 5.01
C ALA A 94 -1.67 -44.13 6.16
N GLN A 95 -2.49 -43.84 7.17
CA GLN A 95 -2.81 -44.79 8.24
C GLN A 95 -3.67 -45.97 7.74
N THR A 96 -4.69 -45.69 6.94
CA THR A 96 -5.64 -46.72 6.45
C THR A 96 -4.98 -47.72 5.51
N TYR A 97 -4.10 -47.23 4.63
CA TYR A 97 -3.45 -48.01 3.59
C TYR A 97 -1.97 -48.29 3.89
N ASP A 98 -1.53 -48.09 5.14
CA ASP A 98 -0.21 -48.45 5.68
C ASP A 98 0.96 -48.00 4.79
N PHE A 99 0.95 -46.72 4.43
CA PHE A 99 2.05 -46.08 3.71
C PHE A 99 2.59 -44.87 4.48
N ARG A 100 3.87 -44.58 4.26
CA ARG A 100 4.50 -43.31 4.63
C ARG A 100 4.74 -42.47 3.40
N TYR A 101 4.79 -41.16 3.60
CA TYR A 101 4.97 -40.20 2.53
C TYR A 101 5.82 -39.02 2.97
N ASP A 102 6.48 -38.41 1.99
CA ASP A 102 7.23 -37.16 2.11
C ASP A 102 7.28 -36.52 0.71
N SER A 103 7.75 -35.29 0.57
CA SER A 103 7.70 -34.61 -0.73
C SER A 103 8.87 -33.65 -1.01
N PHE A 104 9.11 -33.45 -2.31
CA PHE A 104 9.92 -32.36 -2.84
C PHE A 104 9.00 -31.40 -3.60
N GLU A 105 8.98 -30.15 -3.18
CA GLU A 105 8.20 -29.08 -3.80
C GLU A 105 9.11 -28.26 -4.72
N VAL A 106 8.62 -27.84 -5.89
CA VAL A 106 9.43 -27.12 -6.87
C VAL A 106 8.59 -26.25 -7.80
N SER A 107 9.11 -25.07 -8.12
CA SER A 107 8.65 -24.23 -9.23
C SER A 107 9.62 -24.29 -10.41
N LEU A 108 9.10 -24.51 -11.61
CA LEU A 108 9.82 -24.58 -12.89
C LEU A 108 9.07 -23.73 -13.92
N LEU A 109 9.26 -22.42 -13.82
CA LEU A 109 8.69 -21.39 -14.67
C LEU A 109 9.74 -20.80 -15.63
N SER A 110 10.99 -21.26 -15.52
CA SER A 110 12.16 -20.70 -16.17
C SER A 110 12.36 -19.23 -15.85
N ALA A 111 12.34 -18.92 -14.56
CA ALA A 111 12.58 -17.59 -14.01
C ALA A 111 13.65 -17.60 -12.88
N PRO A 112 14.36 -16.48 -12.63
CA PRO A 112 15.39 -16.40 -11.58
C PRO A 112 14.93 -16.75 -10.16
N GLY A 113 13.62 -16.66 -9.88
CA GLY A 113 13.02 -16.97 -8.57
C GLY A 113 12.65 -18.44 -8.39
N ASP A 114 12.84 -19.28 -9.41
CA ASP A 114 12.48 -20.70 -9.32
C ASP A 114 13.36 -21.43 -8.31
N ALA A 115 12.70 -22.05 -7.34
CA ALA A 115 13.32 -22.80 -6.24
C ALA A 115 12.53 -24.09 -5.96
N GLY A 116 13.17 -25.00 -5.25
CA GLY A 116 12.51 -26.14 -4.62
C GLY A 116 12.92 -26.31 -3.17
N ASN A 117 12.26 -27.24 -2.48
CA ASN A 117 12.48 -27.52 -1.06
C ASN A 117 12.02 -28.91 -0.65
N LEU A 118 12.59 -29.39 0.44
CA LEU A 118 12.01 -30.47 1.24
C LEU A 118 11.02 -29.86 2.24
N THR A 119 9.94 -30.56 2.55
CA THR A 119 8.96 -30.10 3.55
C THR A 119 8.59 -31.19 4.52
N SER A 120 8.59 -30.82 5.81
CA SER A 120 8.10 -31.62 6.93
C SER A 120 6.96 -30.91 7.66
N VAL A 121 6.36 -29.90 7.03
CA VAL A 121 5.16 -29.21 7.56
C VAL A 121 4.02 -30.20 7.76
N GLU A 122 3.84 -31.15 6.84
CA GLU A 122 2.79 -32.19 6.93
C GLU A 122 3.21 -33.44 7.73
N GLY A 123 4.34 -33.35 8.44
CA GLY A 123 4.96 -34.47 9.15
C GLY A 123 6.21 -34.96 8.45
N PHE A 124 6.91 -35.88 9.11
CA PHE A 124 8.12 -36.49 8.58
C PHE A 124 7.92 -37.97 8.27
N GLY A 125 8.28 -38.35 7.06
CA GLY A 125 8.19 -39.73 6.60
C GLY A 125 9.51 -40.30 6.10
N LEU A 126 10.35 -39.49 5.43
CA LEU A 126 11.53 -40.00 4.72
C LEU A 126 12.78 -39.13 4.92
N PRO A 127 13.92 -39.72 5.34
CA PRO A 127 15.18 -39.02 5.29
C PRO A 127 15.62 -38.87 3.81
N MET A 128 15.75 -37.63 3.35
CA MET A 128 16.06 -37.29 1.96
C MET A 128 17.16 -36.23 1.85
N SER A 129 17.77 -36.14 0.67
CA SER A 129 18.63 -35.03 0.27
C SER A 129 18.37 -34.63 -1.17
N VAL A 130 18.48 -33.33 -1.46
CA VAL A 130 18.46 -32.79 -2.82
C VAL A 130 19.79 -32.12 -3.11
N ALA A 131 20.33 -32.33 -4.30
CA ALA A 131 21.56 -31.71 -4.77
C ALA A 131 21.41 -31.22 -6.22
N ILE A 132 21.98 -30.05 -6.48
CA ILE A 132 21.98 -29.40 -7.80
C ILE A 132 23.41 -29.00 -8.14
N ASN A 133 23.84 -29.32 -9.37
CA ASN A 133 25.08 -28.84 -9.94
C ASN A 133 24.76 -27.82 -11.03
N TYR A 134 25.29 -26.61 -10.89
CA TYR A 134 25.07 -25.52 -11.84
C TYR A 134 26.15 -25.52 -12.93
N SER A 135 25.83 -24.96 -14.09
CA SER A 135 26.73 -24.93 -15.25
C SER A 135 27.99 -24.08 -15.02
N ASN A 136 27.98 -23.19 -14.02
CA ASN A 136 29.13 -22.38 -13.59
C ASN A 136 30.14 -23.16 -12.73
N GLY A 137 29.88 -24.43 -12.42
CA GLY A 137 30.74 -25.29 -11.62
C GLY A 137 30.48 -25.23 -10.11
N THR A 138 29.50 -24.45 -9.64
CA THR A 138 29.06 -24.49 -8.24
C THR A 138 27.98 -25.55 -8.02
N SER A 139 27.70 -25.88 -6.76
CA SER A 139 26.63 -26.78 -6.38
C SER A 139 25.92 -26.30 -5.11
N ALA A 140 24.69 -26.76 -4.92
CA ALA A 140 23.90 -26.54 -3.71
C ALA A 140 23.24 -27.85 -3.27
N SER A 141 22.98 -27.98 -1.97
CA SER A 141 22.26 -29.13 -1.42
C SER A 141 21.46 -28.79 -0.17
N VAL A 142 20.35 -29.51 0.01
CA VAL A 142 19.49 -29.48 1.20
C VAL A 142 19.25 -30.92 1.68
N GLY A 143 19.04 -31.11 2.98
CA GLY A 143 18.77 -32.43 3.57
C GLY A 143 18.75 -32.41 5.10
N TYR A 144 18.89 -33.58 5.71
CA TYR A 144 18.88 -33.77 7.17
C TYR A 144 20.28 -34.00 7.73
N GLY A 145 20.60 -33.31 8.83
CA GLY A 145 21.88 -33.36 9.53
C GLY A 145 22.01 -34.52 10.51
N ILE A 146 20.96 -35.31 10.69
CA ILE A 146 20.91 -36.50 11.55
C ILE A 146 20.26 -37.67 10.81
N THR A 147 20.31 -38.89 11.37
CA THR A 147 19.66 -40.06 10.78
C THR A 147 18.14 -39.98 10.92
N GLY A 148 17.39 -40.67 10.05
CA GLY A 148 15.93 -40.76 10.16
C GLY A 148 15.48 -41.32 11.52
N SER A 149 16.14 -42.37 12.02
CA SER A 149 15.84 -42.94 13.35
C SER A 149 16.11 -41.94 14.48
N ALA A 150 17.15 -41.11 14.38
CA ALA A 150 17.42 -40.08 15.38
C ALA A 150 16.36 -38.98 15.35
N LEU A 151 15.88 -38.60 14.16
CA LEU A 151 14.82 -37.62 14.01
C LEU A 151 13.49 -38.14 14.58
N PHE A 152 13.08 -39.36 14.25
CA PHE A 152 11.91 -40.01 14.86
C PHE A 152 12.03 -40.07 16.39
N GLN A 153 13.21 -40.38 16.92
CA GLN A 153 13.42 -40.41 18.36
C GLN A 153 13.25 -39.02 18.99
N GLN A 154 13.80 -37.96 18.41
CA GLN A 154 13.62 -36.59 18.92
C GLN A 154 12.13 -36.17 18.88
N ILE A 155 11.41 -36.53 17.83
CA ILE A 155 9.96 -36.29 17.73
C ILE A 155 9.20 -37.05 18.82
N ALA A 156 9.55 -38.32 19.08
CA ALA A 156 8.94 -39.11 20.15
C ALA A 156 9.26 -38.57 21.56
N ASP A 157 10.41 -37.93 21.74
CA ASP A 157 10.89 -37.40 23.01
C ASP A 157 10.32 -36.03 23.38
N ILE A 158 9.52 -35.39 22.50
CA ILE A 158 8.86 -34.09 22.78
C ILE A 158 8.04 -34.16 24.07
N ASP A 159 7.16 -35.15 24.19
CA ASP A 159 6.43 -35.49 25.42
C ASP A 159 6.15 -36.99 25.47
N ALA A 160 6.88 -37.71 26.33
CA ALA A 160 6.75 -39.16 26.47
C ALA A 160 5.35 -39.65 26.92
N SER A 161 4.44 -38.75 27.32
CA SER A 161 3.05 -39.09 27.65
C SER A 161 2.10 -39.10 26.45
N LYS A 162 2.54 -38.61 25.29
CA LYS A 162 1.78 -38.54 24.04
C LYS A 162 2.41 -39.44 22.96
N THR A 163 1.69 -39.67 21.87
CA THR A 163 2.18 -40.43 20.71
C THR A 163 2.44 -39.49 19.54
N TYR A 164 3.71 -39.36 19.15
CA TYR A 164 4.13 -38.54 18.01
C TYR A 164 4.54 -39.37 16.79
N VAL A 165 5.14 -40.54 17.03
CA VAL A 165 5.59 -41.45 15.97
C VAL A 165 4.65 -42.64 15.90
N TYR A 166 4.27 -42.99 14.67
CA TYR A 166 3.37 -44.09 14.36
C TYR A 166 4.09 -45.08 13.47
N ASP A 167 4.04 -46.35 13.85
CA ASP A 167 4.70 -47.43 13.12
C ASP A 167 3.81 -48.00 12.02
N TYR A 168 4.42 -48.72 11.08
CA TYR A 168 3.68 -49.59 10.16
C TYR A 168 2.97 -50.69 10.95
N THR A 169 1.74 -50.99 10.55
CA THR A 169 0.89 -51.94 11.27
C THR A 169 0.93 -53.35 10.69
N SER A 170 1.37 -53.50 9.45
CA SER A 170 1.36 -54.75 8.70
C SER A 170 2.56 -54.86 7.74
N GLY A 171 2.67 -56.00 7.07
CA GLY A 171 3.73 -56.25 6.09
C GLY A 171 5.14 -56.43 6.69
N PRO A 172 6.17 -56.45 5.83
CA PRO A 172 7.55 -56.67 6.26
C PRO A 172 8.17 -55.56 7.10
N LEU A 173 7.61 -54.34 7.07
CA LEU A 173 8.09 -53.19 7.85
C LEU A 173 7.29 -52.99 9.15
N ALA A 174 6.42 -53.94 9.52
CA ALA A 174 5.60 -53.81 10.73
C ALA A 174 6.45 -53.57 11.98
N GLY A 175 6.14 -52.50 12.72
CA GLY A 175 6.90 -52.05 13.89
C GLY A 175 8.06 -51.10 13.58
N ASP A 176 8.35 -50.81 12.31
CA ASP A 176 9.24 -49.72 11.91
C ASP A 176 8.44 -48.40 11.83
N PRO A 177 9.08 -47.24 12.08
CA PRO A 177 8.42 -45.94 11.95
C PRO A 177 7.83 -45.70 10.55
N ARG A 178 6.52 -45.44 10.52
CA ARG A 178 5.81 -45.01 9.31
C ARG A 178 5.86 -43.49 9.21
N ALA A 179 5.44 -42.75 10.24
CA ALA A 179 5.42 -41.30 10.18
C ALA A 179 5.51 -40.65 11.56
N GLY A 180 6.16 -39.48 11.62
CA GLY A 180 6.10 -38.54 12.74
C GLY A 180 5.05 -37.47 12.43
N ILE A 181 4.04 -37.34 13.28
CA ILE A 181 2.97 -36.35 13.09
C ILE A 181 3.49 -34.94 13.38
N SER A 182 3.20 -33.99 12.50
CA SER A 182 3.48 -32.57 12.73
C SER A 182 2.35 -31.90 13.53
N PRO A 183 2.60 -30.72 14.11
CA PRO A 183 1.56 -29.95 14.76
C PRO A 183 0.40 -29.59 13.82
N SER A 184 0.67 -29.22 12.58
CA SER A 184 -0.38 -28.81 11.63
C SER A 184 -1.35 -29.96 11.32
N GLN A 185 -0.82 -31.17 11.15
CA GLN A 185 -1.63 -32.36 10.95
C GLN A 185 -2.37 -32.78 12.24
N ALA A 186 -1.69 -32.75 13.39
CA ALA A 186 -2.29 -33.16 14.66
C ALA A 186 -3.50 -32.30 15.05
N VAL A 187 -3.37 -30.97 14.92
CA VAL A 187 -4.47 -30.03 15.21
C VAL A 187 -5.64 -30.26 14.24
N GLY A 188 -5.37 -30.36 12.93
CA GLY A 188 -6.41 -30.59 11.92
C GLY A 188 -7.16 -31.91 12.06
N LEU A 189 -6.49 -32.97 12.55
CA LEU A 189 -7.12 -34.29 12.77
C LEU A 189 -7.92 -34.36 14.08
N SER A 190 -7.54 -33.60 15.10
CA SER A 190 -8.17 -33.56 16.42
C SER A 190 -8.51 -34.93 17.05
N PRO A 191 -7.56 -35.90 17.11
CA PRO A 191 -7.81 -37.21 17.73
C PRO A 191 -7.97 -37.11 19.27
N PRO A 192 -8.55 -38.13 19.94
CA PRO A 192 -8.55 -38.20 21.40
C PRO A 192 -7.10 -38.25 21.95
N ASN A 193 -6.72 -37.26 22.77
CA ASN A 193 -5.35 -37.05 23.27
C ASN A 193 -4.32 -36.79 22.15
N PRO A 194 -4.44 -35.64 21.45
CA PRO A 194 -3.60 -35.36 20.30
C PRO A 194 -2.16 -35.03 20.71
N ALA A 195 -1.22 -35.33 19.82
CA ALA A 195 0.20 -35.04 20.00
C ALA A 195 0.45 -33.53 20.21
N PHE A 196 -0.28 -32.72 19.44
CA PHE A 196 -0.34 -31.27 19.53
C PHE A 196 -1.80 -30.81 19.48
N GLN A 197 -2.11 -29.72 20.17
CA GLN A 197 -3.44 -29.10 20.21
C GLN A 197 -3.29 -27.58 20.32
N ALA A 198 -4.29 -26.83 19.84
CA ALA A 198 -4.29 -25.37 19.94
C ALA A 198 -4.07 -24.88 21.38
N SER A 199 -4.66 -25.56 22.36
CA SER A 199 -4.54 -25.22 23.79
C SER A 199 -3.15 -25.40 24.39
N ASP A 200 -2.18 -25.97 23.66
CA ASP A 200 -0.79 -25.95 24.07
C ASP A 200 -0.26 -24.49 24.14
N TRP A 201 -0.89 -23.55 23.43
CA TRP A 201 -0.54 -22.12 23.40
C TRP A 201 -1.24 -21.25 24.45
N ASP A 202 -2.27 -21.75 25.13
CA ASP A 202 -3.14 -20.95 26.02
C ASP A 202 -2.36 -20.15 27.07
N ALA A 203 -1.36 -20.78 27.70
CA ALA A 203 -0.56 -20.12 28.73
C ALA A 203 0.28 -18.96 28.17
N TYR A 204 0.77 -19.11 26.93
CA TYR A 204 1.57 -18.08 26.28
C TYR A 204 0.68 -16.92 25.81
N ILE A 205 -0.46 -17.22 25.19
CA ILE A 205 -1.46 -16.21 24.80
C ILE A 205 -1.96 -15.45 26.03
N GLN A 206 -2.32 -16.15 27.11
CA GLN A 206 -2.76 -15.54 28.37
C GLN A 206 -1.70 -14.61 28.98
N SER A 207 -0.40 -14.89 28.79
CA SER A 207 0.66 -14.00 29.28
C SER A 207 0.62 -12.61 28.60
N LEU A 208 0.00 -12.51 27.43
CA LEU A 208 -0.15 -11.28 26.65
C LEU A 208 -1.51 -10.60 26.84
N GLU A 209 -2.49 -11.22 27.53
CA GLU A 209 -3.83 -10.66 27.82
C GLU A 209 -3.81 -9.53 28.87
N ASN A 210 -2.86 -8.61 28.74
CA ASN A 210 -2.82 -7.36 29.49
C ASN A 210 -2.21 -6.26 28.62
N THR A 211 -2.68 -5.03 28.81
CA THR A 211 -2.31 -3.89 27.95
C THR A 211 -0.81 -3.62 27.89
N THR A 212 -0.07 -3.82 28.99
CA THR A 212 1.38 -3.54 29.04
C THR A 212 2.18 -4.57 28.26
N ALA A 213 1.89 -5.86 28.41
CA ALA A 213 2.59 -6.91 27.66
C ALA A 213 2.26 -6.84 26.16
N ALA A 214 0.98 -6.65 25.82
CA ALA A 214 0.56 -6.52 24.43
C ALA A 214 1.22 -5.32 23.73
N SER A 215 1.14 -4.12 24.32
CA SER A 215 1.66 -2.89 23.69
C SER A 215 3.18 -2.85 23.51
N ALA A 216 3.94 -3.73 24.19
CA ALA A 216 5.36 -3.88 23.94
C ALA A 216 5.67 -4.58 22.61
N ILE A 217 4.72 -5.37 22.08
CA ILE A 217 4.91 -6.14 20.85
C ILE A 217 4.65 -5.26 19.65
N THR A 218 5.68 -5.17 18.79
CA THR A 218 5.67 -4.39 17.56
C THR A 218 6.20 -5.22 16.40
N LEU A 219 5.52 -5.11 15.27
CA LEU A 219 5.78 -5.88 14.06
C LEU A 219 5.97 -4.91 12.91
N ALA A 220 7.00 -5.10 12.10
CA ALA A 220 7.19 -4.32 10.89
C ALA A 220 7.86 -5.12 9.78
N GLY A 221 7.61 -4.75 8.53
CA GLY A 221 8.12 -5.45 7.36
C GLY A 221 7.52 -4.93 6.07
N TYR A 222 7.69 -5.70 5.01
CA TYR A 222 7.20 -5.34 3.68
C TYR A 222 6.30 -6.45 3.16
N PHE A 223 5.13 -6.08 2.65
CA PHE A 223 4.38 -6.94 1.76
C PHE A 223 4.86 -6.67 0.33
N ASN A 224 5.29 -7.71 -0.39
CA ASN A 224 5.95 -7.57 -1.69
C ASN A 224 4.99 -7.36 -2.88
N GLY A 225 3.67 -7.31 -2.61
CA GLY A 225 2.64 -7.23 -3.63
C GLY A 225 2.39 -8.57 -4.31
N ALA A 226 1.17 -9.10 -4.21
CA ALA A 226 0.82 -10.41 -4.75
C ALA A 226 -0.69 -10.53 -4.99
N PRO A 227 -1.12 -11.42 -5.92
CA PRO A 227 -2.50 -11.84 -6.00
C PRO A 227 -2.90 -12.74 -4.82
N ASP A 228 -4.10 -12.52 -4.30
CA ASP A 228 -4.73 -13.38 -3.30
C ASP A 228 -5.28 -14.68 -3.91
N ALA A 229 -5.94 -15.49 -3.09
CA ALA A 229 -6.56 -16.75 -3.53
C ALA A 229 -7.69 -16.57 -4.57
N ASN A 230 -8.26 -15.36 -4.67
CA ASN A 230 -9.27 -15.01 -5.66
C ASN A 230 -8.66 -14.43 -6.96
N GLY A 231 -7.33 -14.31 -7.03
CA GLY A 231 -6.62 -13.73 -8.16
C GLY A 231 -6.64 -12.20 -8.18
N ILE A 232 -6.87 -11.56 -7.03
CA ILE A 232 -6.91 -10.11 -6.86
C ILE A 232 -5.57 -9.63 -6.31
N TYR A 233 -4.92 -8.73 -7.03
CA TYR A 233 -3.63 -8.16 -6.68
C TYR A 233 -3.77 -7.09 -5.60
N HIS A 234 -2.95 -7.22 -4.58
CA HIS A 234 -2.74 -6.21 -3.57
C HIS A 234 -1.34 -5.60 -3.79
N ASN A 235 -1.24 -4.28 -3.77
CA ASN A 235 0.02 -3.57 -4.03
C ASN A 235 1.04 -3.84 -2.93
N GLU A 236 2.32 -3.76 -3.28
CA GLU A 236 3.39 -3.74 -2.29
C GLU A 236 3.23 -2.56 -1.33
N ALA A 237 3.58 -2.78 -0.06
CA ALA A 237 3.53 -1.73 0.96
C ALA A 237 4.36 -2.08 2.20
N PHE A 238 4.89 -1.05 2.87
CA PHE A 238 5.46 -1.20 4.21
C PHE A 238 4.35 -1.32 5.28
N PHE A 239 4.53 -2.22 6.25
CA PHE A 239 3.64 -2.32 7.40
C PHE A 239 4.39 -2.10 8.72
N SER A 240 3.69 -1.49 9.68
CA SER A 240 4.12 -1.38 11.06
C SER A 240 2.91 -1.45 11.99
N TYR A 241 2.91 -2.40 12.92
CA TYR A 241 1.77 -2.73 13.76
C TYR A 241 2.19 -2.87 15.22
N GLN A 242 1.29 -2.50 16.13
CA GLN A 242 1.42 -2.73 17.56
C GLN A 242 0.28 -3.63 18.04
N LEU A 243 0.59 -4.61 18.89
CA LEU A 243 -0.42 -5.45 19.51
C LEU A 243 -1.12 -4.70 20.67
N GLN A 244 -2.42 -4.86 20.76
CA GLN A 244 -3.24 -4.30 21.84
C GLN A 244 -4.16 -5.38 22.39
N TRP A 245 -4.43 -5.33 23.69
CA TRP A 245 -5.40 -6.19 24.35
C TRP A 245 -6.63 -5.39 24.76
N ASP A 246 -7.80 -5.83 24.29
CA ASP A 246 -9.10 -5.31 24.71
C ASP A 246 -9.79 -6.31 25.62
N ALA A 247 -9.67 -6.08 26.93
CA ALA A 247 -10.31 -6.90 27.97
C ALA A 247 -11.85 -6.83 27.94
N SER A 248 -12.46 -5.81 27.34
CA SER A 248 -13.92 -5.66 27.30
C SER A 248 -14.55 -6.55 26.23
N GLU A 249 -13.86 -6.74 25.12
CA GLU A 249 -14.27 -7.63 24.04
C GLU A 249 -13.58 -9.01 24.08
N ASN A 250 -12.54 -9.17 24.91
CA ASN A 250 -11.72 -10.36 25.01
C ASN A 250 -11.02 -10.70 23.68
N VAL A 251 -10.38 -9.70 23.08
CA VAL A 251 -9.71 -9.82 21.77
C VAL A 251 -8.36 -9.11 21.77
N PHE A 252 -7.50 -9.55 20.87
CA PHE A 252 -6.32 -8.81 20.46
C PHE A 252 -6.61 -7.98 19.22
N TRP A 253 -6.01 -6.80 19.17
CA TRP A 253 -5.95 -5.95 17.99
C TRP A 253 -4.50 -5.80 17.55
N LEU A 254 -4.20 -6.09 16.30
CA LEU A 254 -3.01 -5.52 15.66
C LEU A 254 -3.43 -4.18 15.07
N ALA A 255 -2.97 -3.09 15.67
CA ALA A 255 -3.26 -1.73 15.26
C ALA A 255 -2.11 -1.17 14.39
N PRO A 256 -2.40 -0.61 13.20
CA PRO A 256 -1.36 0.00 12.39
C PRO A 256 -0.81 1.25 13.10
N THR A 257 0.51 1.43 13.08
CA THR A 257 1.16 2.65 13.58
C THR A 257 1.09 3.76 12.53
N GLU A 258 1.52 4.97 12.90
CA GLU A 258 1.57 6.11 11.98
C GLU A 258 2.45 5.82 10.76
N SER A 259 3.60 5.14 10.94
CA SER A 259 4.54 4.77 9.88
C SER A 259 4.05 3.67 8.93
N SER A 260 2.92 3.02 9.21
CA SER A 260 2.43 1.90 8.38
C SER A 260 1.75 2.38 7.11
N ASN A 261 2.13 1.87 5.94
CA ASN A 261 1.41 2.10 4.67
C ASN A 261 0.30 1.05 4.44
N VAL A 262 0.42 -0.12 5.06
CA VAL A 262 -0.71 -1.06 5.23
C VAL A 262 -1.59 -0.56 6.38
N LYS A 263 -2.87 -0.29 6.12
CA LYS A 263 -3.85 0.16 7.13
C LYS A 263 -4.89 -0.91 7.41
N GLY A 264 -5.75 -0.64 8.38
CA GLY A 264 -6.76 -1.56 8.89
C GLY A 264 -6.32 -2.24 10.18
N TYR A 265 -7.23 -2.30 11.14
CA TYR A 265 -7.07 -2.97 12.43
C TYR A 265 -7.45 -4.44 12.30
N ILE A 266 -6.57 -5.34 12.70
CA ILE A 266 -6.79 -6.79 12.62
C ILE A 266 -7.28 -7.27 13.98
N LYS A 267 -8.51 -7.79 14.04
CA LYS A 267 -9.12 -8.34 15.24
C LYS A 267 -8.94 -9.85 15.29
N ILE A 268 -8.46 -10.38 16.40
CA ILE A 268 -8.32 -11.82 16.62
C ILE A 268 -8.68 -12.22 18.06
N THR A 269 -9.46 -13.28 18.22
CA THR A 269 -9.76 -13.85 19.56
C THR A 269 -8.59 -14.74 20.03
N PRO A 270 -8.42 -14.95 21.35
CA PRO A 270 -7.44 -15.92 21.86
C PRO A 270 -7.58 -17.32 21.24
N ASP A 271 -8.81 -17.81 21.07
CA ASP A 271 -9.08 -19.12 20.47
C ASP A 271 -8.62 -19.18 18.99
N ASN A 272 -8.98 -18.18 18.18
CA ASN A 272 -8.54 -18.11 16.78
C ASN A 272 -7.02 -17.94 16.67
N LEU A 273 -6.38 -17.23 17.61
CA LEU A 273 -4.93 -17.13 17.66
C LEU A 273 -4.29 -18.49 17.96
N ALA A 274 -4.80 -19.22 18.96
CA ALA A 274 -4.32 -20.57 19.29
C ALA A 274 -4.43 -21.53 18.10
N ASP A 275 -5.55 -21.49 17.37
CA ASP A 275 -5.78 -22.28 16.15
C ASP A 275 -4.89 -21.87 14.97
N SER A 276 -4.31 -20.67 15.02
CA SER A 276 -3.50 -20.13 13.92
C SER A 276 -2.02 -20.44 14.03
N ILE A 277 -1.47 -20.59 15.24
CA ILE A 277 -0.01 -20.71 15.44
C ILE A 277 0.55 -22.00 14.82
N TYR A 278 -0.12 -23.14 14.97
CA TYR A 278 0.32 -24.41 14.38
C TYR A 278 -0.15 -24.64 12.93
N SER A 279 -1.32 -24.12 12.52
CA SER A 279 -1.97 -24.53 11.27
C SER A 279 -2.82 -23.47 10.54
N THR A 280 -2.71 -22.18 10.88
CA THR A 280 -3.50 -21.11 10.24
C THR A 280 -5.01 -21.42 10.11
N LEU A 281 -5.58 -22.19 11.05
CA LEU A 281 -7.00 -22.59 10.97
C LEU A 281 -7.95 -21.50 11.50
N GLY A 282 -7.42 -20.57 12.30
CA GLY A 282 -8.18 -19.45 12.81
C GLY A 282 -8.48 -18.38 11.77
N THR A 283 -9.43 -17.51 12.11
CA THR A 283 -9.84 -16.37 11.29
C THR A 283 -9.69 -15.05 12.05
N VAL A 284 -9.59 -13.97 11.28
CA VAL A 284 -9.57 -12.58 11.77
C VAL A 284 -10.61 -11.76 11.05
N GLU A 285 -10.91 -10.59 11.60
CA GLU A 285 -11.73 -9.57 10.96
C GLU A 285 -10.89 -8.29 10.80
N ILE A 286 -11.02 -7.62 9.66
CA ILE A 286 -10.29 -6.38 9.37
C ILE A 286 -11.26 -5.21 9.53
N TYR A 287 -10.83 -4.13 10.18
CA TYR A 287 -11.66 -2.94 10.40
C TYR A 287 -10.93 -1.67 9.95
N THR A 288 -11.66 -0.71 9.37
CA THR A 288 -11.08 0.61 9.06
C THR A 288 -10.76 1.37 10.34
N ASN A 289 -11.69 1.37 11.30
CA ASN A 289 -11.50 1.86 12.66
C ASN A 289 -11.96 0.82 13.68
N GLN A 290 -11.30 0.74 14.85
CA GLN A 290 -11.73 -0.15 15.94
C GLN A 290 -13.16 0.12 16.43
N THR A 291 -13.69 1.33 16.23
CA THR A 291 -15.04 1.72 16.62
C THR A 291 -16.11 1.32 15.61
N ASP A 292 -15.73 0.80 14.43
CA ASP A 292 -16.68 0.43 13.40
C ASP A 292 -17.47 -0.80 13.83
N THR A 293 -18.78 -0.79 13.60
CA THR A 293 -19.66 -1.91 14.00
C THR A 293 -19.60 -3.10 13.04
N THR A 294 -19.04 -2.91 11.85
CA THR A 294 -18.94 -3.92 10.79
C THR A 294 -17.52 -3.97 10.25
N PRO A 295 -16.96 -5.17 10.05
CA PRO A 295 -15.65 -5.32 9.44
C PRO A 295 -15.66 -4.89 7.97
N TYR A 296 -14.48 -4.50 7.49
CA TYR A 296 -14.19 -4.20 6.11
C TYR A 296 -14.35 -5.44 5.24
N GLN A 297 -15.07 -5.30 4.12
CA GLN A 297 -15.27 -6.38 3.16
C GLN A 297 -14.13 -6.40 2.14
N ILE A 298 -13.22 -7.36 2.28
CA ILE A 298 -12.16 -7.60 1.29
C ILE A 298 -12.80 -7.97 -0.06
N LEU A 299 -12.35 -7.32 -1.13
CA LEU A 299 -12.84 -7.55 -2.49
C LEU A 299 -12.73 -9.03 -2.86
N GLY A 300 -13.76 -9.58 -3.49
CA GLY A 300 -13.80 -10.99 -3.89
C GLY A 300 -14.09 -11.98 -2.76
N SER A 301 -13.95 -11.58 -1.49
CA SER A 301 -14.31 -12.44 -0.36
C SER A 301 -15.83 -12.54 -0.21
N THR A 302 -16.32 -13.74 0.14
CA THR A 302 -17.74 -13.99 0.46
C THR A 302 -18.07 -13.84 1.95
N SER A 303 -17.06 -13.61 2.79
CA SER A 303 -17.18 -13.48 4.25
C SER A 303 -16.37 -12.27 4.71
N PRO A 304 -16.78 -11.59 5.80
CA PRO A 304 -15.93 -10.62 6.47
C PRO A 304 -14.73 -11.26 7.21
N GLU A 305 -14.81 -12.56 7.50
CA GLU A 305 -13.71 -13.30 8.12
C GLU A 305 -12.62 -13.61 7.09
N MET A 306 -11.38 -13.36 7.49
CA MET A 306 -10.18 -13.66 6.71
C MET A 306 -9.40 -14.79 7.41
N ASN A 307 -9.00 -15.83 6.66
CA ASN A 307 -8.10 -16.85 7.18
C ASN A 307 -6.72 -16.23 7.52
N THR A 308 -6.09 -16.67 8.62
CA THR A 308 -4.82 -16.09 9.06
C THR A 308 -3.63 -16.35 8.13
N GLY A 309 -3.72 -17.34 7.24
CA GLY A 309 -2.72 -17.65 6.21
C GLY A 309 -3.04 -17.10 4.82
N LEU A 310 -4.02 -16.19 4.68
CA LEU A 310 -4.38 -15.65 3.37
C LEU A 310 -3.23 -14.82 2.77
N ASN A 311 -2.94 -15.02 1.48
CA ASN A 311 -1.85 -14.30 0.79
C ASN A 311 -2.24 -12.87 0.38
N ASN A 312 -2.31 -11.95 1.34
CA ASN A 312 -2.51 -10.52 1.12
C ASN A 312 -1.72 -9.69 2.16
N GLN A 313 -1.87 -8.36 2.11
CA GLN A 313 -1.11 -7.46 2.97
C GLN A 313 -1.34 -7.68 4.48
N TRP A 314 -2.53 -8.12 4.89
CA TRP A 314 -2.84 -8.40 6.30
C TRP A 314 -2.34 -9.79 6.73
N GLY A 315 -2.38 -10.77 5.84
CA GLY A 315 -1.79 -12.09 6.07
C GLY A 315 -0.28 -12.04 6.27
N GLU A 316 0.44 -11.13 5.59
CA GLU A 316 1.87 -10.93 5.83
C GLU A 316 2.14 -10.38 7.24
N VAL A 317 1.31 -9.46 7.75
CA VAL A 317 1.40 -8.99 9.15
C VAL A 317 1.22 -10.16 10.12
N LEU A 318 0.23 -11.01 9.88
CA LEU A 318 -0.05 -12.20 10.70
C LEU A 318 1.08 -13.23 10.62
N THR A 319 1.70 -13.37 9.45
CA THR A 319 2.84 -14.26 9.24
C THR A 319 4.01 -13.86 10.16
N GLN A 320 4.28 -12.56 10.34
CA GLN A 320 5.25 -12.09 11.35
C GLN A 320 4.74 -12.35 12.78
N PHE A 321 3.46 -12.04 13.06
CA PHE A 321 2.87 -12.22 14.40
C PHE A 321 2.98 -13.67 14.91
N LEU A 322 2.60 -14.64 14.07
CA LEU A 322 2.62 -16.07 14.38
C LEU A 322 4.05 -16.62 14.51
N THR A 323 4.98 -16.15 13.66
CA THR A 323 6.41 -16.51 13.75
C THR A 323 6.98 -16.20 15.14
N GLY A 324 6.59 -15.09 15.76
CA GLY A 324 7.02 -14.71 17.11
C GLY A 324 6.61 -15.69 18.20
N PHE A 325 5.43 -16.32 18.06
CA PHE A 325 5.00 -17.40 18.95
C PHE A 325 5.80 -18.68 18.71
N THR A 326 5.91 -19.12 17.45
CA THR A 326 6.62 -20.35 17.08
C THR A 326 8.04 -20.37 17.65
N ALA A 327 8.78 -19.27 17.51
CA ALA A 327 10.16 -19.13 18.01
C ALA A 327 10.28 -18.80 19.50
N GLY A 328 9.19 -18.39 20.17
CA GLY A 328 9.23 -17.98 21.57
C GLY A 328 9.89 -16.61 21.83
N TYR A 329 9.66 -15.61 20.96
CA TYR A 329 10.30 -14.29 21.11
C TYR A 329 9.62 -13.35 22.12
N TYR A 330 8.30 -13.35 22.19
CA TYR A 330 7.56 -12.39 23.01
C TYR A 330 7.85 -12.52 24.51
N GLY A 331 8.02 -11.37 25.16
CA GLY A 331 8.33 -11.29 26.59
C GLY A 331 9.77 -11.68 26.95
N THR A 332 10.66 -11.85 25.96
CA THR A 332 12.06 -12.24 26.17
C THR A 332 13.06 -11.19 25.67
N THR A 333 14.33 -11.34 26.08
CA THR A 333 15.44 -10.50 25.61
C THR A 333 16.65 -11.37 25.24
N GLY A 334 17.31 -11.04 24.14
CA GLY A 334 18.52 -11.70 23.63
C GLY A 334 19.81 -11.14 24.24
N ALA A 335 20.83 -11.99 24.33
CA ALA A 335 22.18 -11.61 24.73
C ALA A 335 23.11 -11.54 23.51
N SER A 336 23.84 -10.43 23.31
CA SER A 336 24.78 -10.34 22.19
C SER A 336 25.82 -11.49 22.21
N PRO A 337 26.12 -12.12 21.06
CA PRO A 337 27.23 -13.08 20.96
C PRO A 337 28.58 -12.50 21.36
N ASN A 338 28.74 -11.17 21.24
CA ASN A 338 29.89 -10.46 21.75
C ASN A 338 29.71 -10.15 23.24
N GLY A 339 30.36 -10.93 24.10
CA GLY A 339 30.27 -10.77 25.56
C GLY A 339 30.74 -9.41 26.13
N ALA A 340 31.34 -8.53 25.32
CA ALA A 340 31.62 -7.14 25.70
C ALA A 340 30.40 -6.21 25.55
N VAL A 341 29.35 -6.66 24.87
CA VAL A 341 28.07 -5.95 24.70
C VAL A 341 27.07 -6.51 25.72
N THR A 342 26.75 -5.71 26.74
CA THR A 342 25.92 -6.17 27.87
C THR A 342 24.49 -5.66 27.81
N THR A 343 24.15 -4.81 26.85
CA THR A 343 22.79 -4.29 26.67
C THR A 343 21.89 -5.42 26.16
N PRO A 344 20.80 -5.76 26.86
CA PRO A 344 19.82 -6.73 26.37
C PRO A 344 19.18 -6.27 25.07
N ILE A 345 18.86 -7.22 24.19
CA ILE A 345 18.16 -6.97 22.93
C ILE A 345 16.69 -7.32 23.12
N ASP A 346 15.78 -6.37 22.93
CA ASP A 346 14.34 -6.61 23.08
C ASP A 346 13.78 -7.42 21.91
N LEU A 347 13.22 -8.60 22.20
CA LEU A 347 12.66 -9.51 21.19
C LEU A 347 11.15 -9.32 21.00
N ASN A 348 10.51 -8.35 21.66
CA ASN A 348 9.13 -7.96 21.34
C ASN A 348 9.00 -7.24 20.00
N ALA A 349 10.10 -6.78 19.43
CA ALA A 349 10.18 -6.12 18.13
C ALA A 349 10.79 -7.07 17.08
N ASN A 350 10.07 -7.34 15.99
CA ASN A 350 10.53 -8.32 15.01
C ASN A 350 11.79 -7.92 14.23
N TRP A 351 12.12 -6.63 14.19
CA TRP A 351 13.41 -6.16 13.66
C TRP A 351 14.62 -6.52 14.54
N ASN A 352 14.43 -7.28 15.63
CA ASN A 352 15.49 -7.85 16.46
C ASN A 352 15.53 -9.39 16.46
N TRP A 353 14.70 -10.06 15.65
CA TRP A 353 14.59 -11.52 15.58
C TRP A 353 15.74 -12.16 14.80
N ASP A 354 16.94 -12.08 15.36
CA ASP A 354 18.10 -12.82 14.89
C ASP A 354 17.93 -14.32 15.21
N PRO A 355 18.17 -15.25 14.25
CA PRO A 355 18.07 -16.69 14.46
C PRO A 355 18.85 -17.22 15.67
N THR A 356 19.87 -16.50 16.13
CA THR A 356 20.63 -16.80 17.35
C THR A 356 19.75 -16.89 18.61
N TYR A 357 18.60 -16.22 18.62
CA TYR A 357 17.69 -16.16 19.78
C TYR A 357 16.48 -17.09 19.67
N ALA A 358 16.29 -17.76 18.54
CA ALA A 358 15.14 -18.60 18.29
C ALA A 358 15.11 -19.79 19.28
N PHE A 359 13.90 -20.20 19.67
CA PHE A 359 13.66 -21.36 20.53
C PHE A 359 14.39 -21.29 21.90
N GLY A 360 14.46 -20.10 22.48
CA GLY A 360 15.00 -19.91 23.83
C GLY A 360 16.53 -19.94 23.94
N HIS A 361 17.24 -19.96 22.82
CA HIS A 361 18.71 -19.95 22.79
C HIS A 361 19.28 -18.54 22.98
N ASN A 362 20.49 -18.46 23.54
CA ASN A 362 21.27 -17.22 23.75
C ASN A 362 20.48 -16.02 24.35
N LEU A 363 19.56 -16.27 25.27
CA LEU A 363 18.77 -15.24 25.95
C LEU A 363 19.52 -14.59 27.13
N SER A 364 19.25 -13.31 27.38
CA SER A 364 19.61 -12.61 28.63
C SER A 364 18.50 -12.66 29.69
N SER A 365 17.27 -13.00 29.29
CA SER A 365 16.12 -13.20 30.18
C SER A 365 15.89 -14.68 30.54
N ALA A 366 14.77 -14.95 31.21
CA ALA A 366 14.25 -16.31 31.36
C ALA A 366 13.80 -16.90 30.01
N GLN A 367 13.63 -18.22 29.98
CA GLN A 367 13.03 -18.97 28.86
C GLN A 367 11.62 -18.47 28.54
N PRO A 368 11.17 -18.56 27.28
CA PRO A 368 9.81 -18.20 26.90
C PRO A 368 8.77 -19.07 27.60
N VAL A 369 7.52 -18.59 27.66
CA VAL A 369 6.40 -19.33 28.26
C VAL A 369 6.18 -20.66 27.54
N TYR A 370 6.24 -20.63 26.21
CA TYR A 370 6.19 -21.79 25.34
C TYR A 370 6.86 -21.47 23.99
N MET A 371 7.19 -22.50 23.22
CA MET A 371 7.72 -22.43 21.86
C MET A 371 7.42 -23.76 21.17
N ASP A 372 7.46 -23.80 19.84
CA ASP A 372 7.14 -25.03 19.11
C ASP A 372 8.32 -26.03 19.15
N PRO A 373 8.21 -27.15 19.90
CA PRO A 373 9.30 -28.10 20.02
C PRO A 373 9.51 -28.94 18.75
N TYR A 374 8.49 -29.07 17.89
CA TYR A 374 8.63 -29.76 16.62
C TYR A 374 9.46 -28.92 15.66
N SER A 375 9.10 -27.64 15.51
CA SER A 375 9.84 -26.69 14.66
C SER A 375 11.32 -26.54 15.09
N GLU A 376 11.61 -26.54 16.40
CA GLU A 376 12.98 -26.48 16.93
C GLU A 376 13.86 -27.62 16.38
N ILE A 377 13.33 -28.85 16.34
CA ILE A 377 14.06 -30.03 15.85
C ILE A 377 14.56 -29.81 14.42
N TYR A 378 13.69 -29.34 13.52
CA TYR A 378 14.04 -29.14 12.11
C TYR A 378 14.95 -27.93 11.92
N PHE A 379 14.72 -26.85 12.67
CA PHE A 379 15.52 -25.63 12.61
C PHE A 379 17.01 -25.91 12.89
N TYR A 380 17.33 -26.83 13.81
CA TYR A 380 18.72 -27.16 14.16
C TYR A 380 19.29 -28.37 13.42
N ASN A 381 18.45 -29.27 12.91
CA ASN A 381 18.90 -30.57 12.39
C ASN A 381 18.58 -30.79 10.91
N SER A 382 18.03 -29.82 10.18
CA SER A 382 17.67 -29.99 8.76
C SER A 382 17.70 -28.70 7.96
N ASN A 383 17.67 -28.83 6.64
CA ASN A 383 17.30 -27.76 5.70
C ASN A 383 15.91 -28.06 5.09
N SER A 384 14.98 -28.58 5.90
CA SER A 384 13.59 -28.85 5.51
C SER A 384 12.68 -27.83 6.18
N TYR A 385 11.53 -27.53 5.57
CA TYR A 385 10.49 -26.75 6.25
C TYR A 385 9.89 -27.59 7.40
N GLY A 386 10.22 -27.24 8.65
CA GLY A 386 9.61 -27.87 9.84
C GLY A 386 8.42 -27.13 10.43
N SER A 387 8.17 -25.92 9.92
CA SER A 387 7.12 -25.00 10.37
C SER A 387 6.46 -24.32 9.17
N GLY A 388 5.22 -23.85 9.33
CA GLY A 388 4.50 -23.09 8.30
C GLY A 388 5.21 -21.82 7.83
N TYR A 389 6.14 -21.28 8.63
CA TYR A 389 6.88 -20.05 8.34
C TYR A 389 8.40 -20.22 8.50
N SER A 390 8.95 -21.36 8.07
CA SER A 390 10.38 -21.65 8.23
C SER A 390 11.27 -20.64 7.53
N ASP A 391 10.83 -20.09 6.40
CA ASP A 391 11.55 -19.00 5.72
C ASP A 391 11.70 -17.79 6.62
N ASN A 392 10.63 -17.37 7.30
CA ASN A 392 10.69 -16.23 8.19
C ASN A 392 11.65 -16.44 9.35
N LEU A 393 11.73 -17.66 9.89
CA LEU A 393 12.67 -18.03 10.95
C LEU A 393 14.12 -18.09 10.46
N MET A 394 14.33 -18.53 9.22
CA MET A 394 15.66 -18.82 8.67
C MET A 394 16.20 -17.74 7.72
N ARG A 395 15.43 -16.67 7.44
CA ARG A 395 15.74 -15.66 6.40
C ARG A 395 17.10 -14.97 6.53
N GLN A 396 17.68 -14.96 7.73
CA GLN A 396 18.95 -14.29 7.99
C GLN A 396 20.17 -15.20 7.80
N TYR A 397 19.96 -16.52 7.69
CA TYR A 397 21.05 -17.43 7.39
C TYR A 397 21.57 -17.18 5.96
N SER A 398 22.89 -17.07 5.83
CA SER A 398 23.54 -16.84 4.53
C SER A 398 23.62 -18.12 3.69
N VAL A 399 23.64 -19.28 4.35
CA VAL A 399 23.57 -20.62 3.75
C VAL A 399 22.83 -21.54 4.71
N GLY A 400 22.28 -22.65 4.20
CA GLY A 400 21.58 -23.65 5.03
C GLY A 400 20.11 -23.33 5.31
N GLY A 401 19.50 -22.41 4.57
CA GLY A 401 18.04 -22.26 4.53
C GLY A 401 17.35 -23.45 3.82
N PRO A 402 16.00 -23.52 3.87
CA PRO A 402 15.26 -24.68 3.36
C PRO A 402 15.07 -24.66 1.82
N LEU A 403 15.26 -23.50 1.19
CA LEU A 403 15.14 -23.32 -0.25
C LEU A 403 16.44 -23.68 -0.98
N ILE A 404 16.30 -24.33 -2.14
CA ILE A 404 17.38 -24.59 -3.10
C ILE A 404 17.00 -24.04 -4.48
N SER A 405 17.83 -23.13 -5.03
CA SER A 405 17.59 -22.52 -6.35
C SER A 405 17.64 -23.58 -7.46
N VAL A 406 16.60 -23.65 -8.29
CA VAL A 406 16.59 -24.49 -9.49
C VAL A 406 16.86 -23.69 -10.77
N TRP A 407 17.06 -22.37 -10.65
CA TRP A 407 17.52 -21.52 -11.75
C TRP A 407 19.04 -21.66 -12.00
N ASP A 408 19.43 -21.86 -13.27
CA ASP A 408 20.82 -21.79 -13.72
C ASP A 408 21.09 -20.44 -14.40
N SER A 409 21.74 -19.53 -13.66
CA SER A 409 22.07 -18.18 -14.13
C SER A 409 22.95 -18.14 -15.38
N GLN A 410 23.77 -19.17 -15.63
CA GLN A 410 24.63 -19.24 -16.81
C GLN A 410 23.86 -19.72 -18.05
N LEU A 411 22.88 -20.60 -17.87
CA LEU A 411 21.99 -21.03 -18.95
C LEU A 411 20.85 -20.04 -19.20
N GLY A 412 20.47 -19.24 -18.21
CA GLY A 412 19.30 -18.37 -18.27
C GLY A 412 17.99 -19.17 -18.33
N THR A 413 17.93 -20.31 -17.66
CA THR A 413 16.77 -21.23 -17.58
C THR A 413 16.89 -22.12 -16.34
N ASP A 414 15.85 -22.87 -16.02
CA ASP A 414 15.91 -23.94 -15.01
C ASP A 414 17.01 -24.97 -15.31
N VAL A 415 17.56 -25.55 -14.25
CA VAL A 415 18.58 -26.60 -14.33
C VAL A 415 18.08 -27.81 -15.12
N ASN A 416 18.98 -28.50 -15.81
CA ASN A 416 18.63 -29.70 -16.57
C ASN A 416 18.34 -30.90 -15.65
N THR A 417 18.95 -30.95 -14.48
CA THR A 417 18.87 -32.11 -13.57
C THR A 417 18.81 -31.67 -12.12
N ILE A 418 17.87 -32.22 -11.37
CA ILE A 418 17.78 -32.16 -9.92
C ILE A 418 18.04 -33.57 -9.41
N SER A 419 19.01 -33.75 -8.51
CA SER A 419 19.31 -35.08 -7.93
C SER A 419 18.68 -35.19 -6.55
N LEU A 420 17.78 -36.16 -6.36
CA LEU A 420 17.17 -36.49 -5.08
C LEU A 420 17.61 -37.89 -4.64
N THR A 421 18.01 -38.03 -3.39
CA THR A 421 18.37 -39.32 -2.79
C THR A 421 17.50 -39.58 -1.57
N ILE A 422 16.92 -40.78 -1.48
CA ILE A 422 16.14 -41.28 -0.35
C ILE A 422 17.00 -42.29 0.40
N PHE A 423 17.08 -42.10 1.72
CA PHE A 423 17.94 -42.87 2.62
C PHE A 423 17.13 -43.86 3.45
N ASP A 424 17.80 -44.87 3.99
CA ASP A 424 17.24 -45.70 5.06
C ASP A 424 17.23 -44.90 6.37
N ASP A 425 16.31 -45.21 7.29
CA ASP A 425 16.18 -44.49 8.55
C ASP A 425 17.46 -44.60 9.42
N SER A 426 18.24 -45.68 9.24
CA SER A 426 19.54 -45.87 9.90
C SER A 426 20.68 -45.03 9.33
N GLU A 427 20.49 -44.37 8.20
CA GLU A 427 21.50 -43.59 7.50
C GLU A 427 21.32 -42.09 7.75
N GLN A 428 22.44 -41.36 7.78
CA GLN A 428 22.44 -39.89 7.81
C GLN A 428 22.47 -39.38 6.36
N PRO A 429 21.48 -38.59 5.90
CA PRO A 429 21.48 -38.05 4.56
C PRO A 429 22.73 -37.22 4.23
N THR A 430 23.24 -37.38 3.01
CA THR A 430 24.32 -36.54 2.49
C THR A 430 23.70 -35.34 1.77
N GLY A 431 23.73 -34.15 2.37
CA GLY A 431 23.18 -32.95 1.73
C GLY A 431 22.84 -31.79 2.67
N TYR A 432 22.78 -32.07 3.98
CA TYR A 432 22.62 -31.02 4.99
C TYR A 432 23.78 -30.02 4.95
N THR A 433 23.42 -28.76 4.84
CA THR A 433 24.32 -27.62 4.97
C THR A 433 24.03 -26.99 6.33
N THR A 434 25.02 -26.98 7.23
CA THR A 434 24.86 -26.30 8.53
C THR A 434 24.55 -24.82 8.30
N PRO A 435 23.47 -24.28 8.89
CA PRO A 435 23.16 -22.88 8.77
C PRO A 435 24.29 -22.00 9.29
N VAL A 436 24.64 -20.95 8.54
CA VAL A 436 25.68 -20.00 8.93
C VAL A 436 25.11 -18.60 8.94
N LEU A 437 25.41 -17.88 10.03
CA LEU A 437 25.07 -16.47 10.21
C LEU A 437 26.35 -15.67 10.41
N TYR A 438 26.50 -14.60 9.64
CA TYR A 438 27.67 -13.71 9.73
C TYR A 438 27.34 -12.46 10.56
N ASN A 439 26.95 -12.65 11.82
CA ASN A 439 26.62 -11.57 12.76
C ASN A 439 27.70 -11.28 13.82
N TYR A 440 28.74 -12.11 13.91
CA TYR A 440 29.78 -11.97 14.92
C TYR A 440 31.13 -12.54 14.48
N ILE A 441 32.23 -11.82 14.77
CA ILE A 441 33.60 -12.33 14.66
C ILE A 441 34.29 -12.15 16.01
N ALA A 442 34.75 -13.25 16.62
CA ALA A 442 35.49 -13.20 17.86
C ALA A 442 36.88 -12.56 17.70
N PRO A 443 37.40 -11.85 18.70
CA PRO A 443 38.70 -11.18 18.60
C PRO A 443 39.87 -12.18 18.56
N VAL A 444 40.81 -11.96 17.63
CA VAL A 444 42.07 -12.73 17.58
C VAL A 444 42.94 -12.41 18.80
N GLY A 445 43.36 -13.45 19.55
CA GLY A 445 44.25 -13.29 20.70
C GLY A 445 43.59 -12.69 21.96
N GLY A 446 42.25 -12.59 22.00
CA GLY A 446 41.48 -12.17 23.17
C GLY A 446 41.16 -10.67 23.27
N SER A 447 41.53 -9.86 22.26
CA SER A 447 41.14 -8.44 22.16
C SER A 447 41.01 -8.00 20.70
N TYR A 448 40.05 -7.12 20.40
CA TYR A 448 39.92 -6.51 19.07
C TYR A 448 41.12 -5.61 18.75
N GLY A 449 41.47 -5.53 17.46
CA GLY A 449 42.48 -4.59 16.97
C GLY A 449 41.96 -3.16 17.06
N VAL A 450 42.79 -2.23 17.58
CA VAL A 450 42.44 -0.81 17.66
C VAL A 450 42.62 -0.16 16.29
N PRO A 451 41.56 0.35 15.64
CA PRO A 451 41.67 1.01 14.35
C PRO A 451 42.53 2.29 14.40
N THR A 452 43.34 2.48 13.35
CA THR A 452 44.16 3.67 13.15
C THR A 452 43.83 4.34 11.82
N TYR A 453 43.87 5.67 11.77
CA TYR A 453 43.61 6.43 10.55
C TYR A 453 44.82 6.36 9.60
N SER A 454 44.62 5.85 8.40
CA SER A 454 45.62 5.81 7.32
C SER A 454 45.25 6.69 6.11
N GLY A 455 43.96 7.03 5.92
CA GLY A 455 43.49 7.82 4.77
C GLY A 455 43.76 7.16 3.41
N ASP A 456 43.78 5.83 3.37
CA ASP A 456 44.16 5.02 2.21
C ASP A 456 43.00 4.67 1.27
N GLY A 457 41.80 5.24 1.50
CA GLY A 457 40.64 5.04 0.65
C GLY A 457 39.84 3.76 0.92
N THR A 458 39.91 3.18 2.12
CA THR A 458 38.90 2.19 2.54
C THR A 458 37.55 2.86 2.76
N ASN A 459 36.50 2.34 2.13
CA ASN A 459 35.18 2.95 2.14
C ASN A 459 34.10 1.95 2.56
N MET A 460 32.97 2.50 3.02
CA MET A 460 31.79 1.75 3.43
C MET A 460 30.57 2.45 2.85
N VAL A 461 29.79 1.73 2.05
CA VAL A 461 28.46 2.19 1.61
C VAL A 461 27.44 1.77 2.67
N MET A 462 26.56 2.66 3.09
CA MET A 462 25.41 2.32 3.91
C MET A 462 24.12 2.59 3.11
N THR A 463 23.23 1.61 3.10
CA THR A 463 21.93 1.70 2.43
C THR A 463 20.81 1.46 3.44
N PHE A 464 19.91 2.43 3.48
CA PHE A 464 18.73 2.53 4.32
C PHE A 464 17.48 2.71 3.44
N ALA A 465 17.46 2.09 2.26
CA ALA A 465 16.35 2.14 1.31
C ALA A 465 15.87 0.72 1.00
N ASN A 466 14.57 0.49 1.06
CA ASN A 466 13.94 -0.72 0.57
C ASN A 466 12.50 -0.42 0.13
N HIS A 467 12.11 -0.93 -1.04
CA HIS A 467 10.85 -0.57 -1.69
C HIS A 467 10.65 0.96 -1.70
N GLU A 468 9.58 1.43 -1.07
CA GLU A 468 9.18 2.83 -0.97
C GLU A 468 9.63 3.50 0.32
N MET A 469 10.41 2.83 1.18
CA MET A 469 10.83 3.39 2.46
C MET A 469 12.31 3.77 2.44
N VAL A 470 12.62 4.91 3.05
CA VAL A 470 13.97 5.38 3.34
C VAL A 470 14.07 5.81 4.80
N LEU A 471 15.28 5.81 5.36
CA LEU A 471 15.53 6.46 6.65
C LEU A 471 15.23 7.96 6.55
N VAL A 472 14.61 8.55 7.58
CA VAL A 472 14.33 10.00 7.62
C VAL A 472 15.62 10.81 7.44
N GLU A 473 15.61 11.77 6.51
CA GLU A 473 16.79 12.53 6.05
C GLU A 473 17.66 13.11 7.18
N ASP A 474 17.04 13.65 8.23
CA ASP A 474 17.74 14.32 9.34
C ASP A 474 18.19 13.37 10.46
N THR A 475 18.01 12.06 10.29
CA THR A 475 18.35 11.07 11.31
C THR A 475 19.87 11.01 11.53
N PRO A 476 20.35 11.26 12.76
CA PRO A 476 21.78 11.18 13.03
C PRO A 476 22.27 9.73 12.99
N ILE A 477 23.42 9.51 12.34
CA ILE A 477 24.13 8.24 12.35
C ILE A 477 25.45 8.44 13.10
N VAL A 478 25.69 7.68 14.16
CA VAL A 478 26.93 7.74 14.94
C VAL A 478 27.79 6.51 14.67
N LEU A 479 28.94 6.72 14.06
CA LEU A 479 29.99 5.70 13.92
C LEU A 479 30.88 5.73 15.17
N ARG A 480 30.88 4.64 15.94
CA ARG A 480 31.79 4.42 17.06
C ARG A 480 32.95 3.54 16.63
N ILE A 481 34.16 4.08 16.76
CA ILE A 481 35.41 3.42 16.39
C ILE A 481 36.09 2.92 17.65
N TYR A 482 36.32 1.61 17.76
CA TYR A 482 36.82 0.99 18.98
C TYR A 482 38.19 1.56 19.40
N ALA A 483 38.31 1.98 20.66
CA ALA A 483 39.50 2.64 21.21
C ALA A 483 40.22 1.80 22.28
N GLY A 484 39.85 0.52 22.43
CA GLY A 484 40.38 -0.38 23.45
C GLY A 484 39.38 -0.68 24.57
N MET A 485 39.83 -1.43 25.59
CA MET A 485 39.04 -1.74 26.79
C MET A 485 39.55 -0.93 27.99
N SER A 486 38.64 -0.47 28.84
CA SER A 486 38.94 0.07 30.17
C SER A 486 38.03 -0.59 31.21
N GLY A 487 38.62 -1.24 32.21
CA GLY A 487 37.85 -1.93 33.26
C GLY A 487 36.91 -3.04 32.75
N GLY A 488 37.21 -3.65 31.60
CA GLY A 488 36.33 -4.65 30.97
C GLY A 488 35.22 -4.07 30.11
N VAL A 489 35.18 -2.74 29.92
CA VAL A 489 34.19 -2.04 29.08
C VAL A 489 34.87 -1.45 27.85
N ALA A 490 34.26 -1.63 26.68
CA ALA A 490 34.74 -1.06 25.43
C ALA A 490 34.74 0.48 25.48
N GLN A 491 35.78 1.09 24.93
CA GLN A 491 35.91 2.54 24.76
C GLN A 491 35.75 2.88 23.28
N TRP A 492 35.24 4.08 22.98
CA TRP A 492 34.85 4.47 21.63
C TRP A 492 35.32 5.89 21.30
N ASN A 493 35.78 6.09 20.07
CA ASN A 493 35.79 7.40 19.43
C ASN A 493 34.49 7.54 18.62
N GLU A 494 33.67 8.53 18.91
CA GLU A 494 32.39 8.73 18.23
C GLU A 494 32.50 9.76 17.11
N VAL A 495 31.87 9.47 15.98
CA VAL A 495 31.75 10.38 14.84
C VAL A 495 30.28 10.45 14.43
N THR A 496 29.69 11.64 14.53
CA THR A 496 28.34 11.89 14.04
C THR A 496 28.38 12.23 12.55
N ILE A 497 27.56 11.53 11.77
CA ILE A 497 27.25 11.77 10.37
C ILE A 497 25.81 12.28 10.34
N GLN A 498 25.64 13.55 9.99
CA GLN A 498 24.35 14.21 9.94
C GLN A 498 24.43 15.39 8.97
N ALA A 499 23.42 15.55 8.12
CA ALA A 499 23.33 16.68 7.21
C ALA A 499 23.19 18.01 7.98
N ALA A 500 23.79 19.07 7.44
CA ALA A 500 23.46 20.42 7.88
C ALA A 500 22.07 20.81 7.36
N SER A 501 21.42 21.80 7.98
CA SER A 501 20.12 22.29 7.53
C SER A 501 20.19 22.73 6.05
N GLY A 502 19.32 22.15 5.21
CA GLY A 502 19.26 22.39 3.76
C GLY A 502 20.25 21.59 2.92
N GLU A 503 21.02 20.68 3.53
CA GLU A 503 21.84 19.67 2.85
C GLU A 503 21.18 18.29 2.96
N THR A 504 21.70 17.30 2.22
CA THR A 504 21.21 15.92 2.25
C THR A 504 22.17 15.00 3.00
N LEU A 505 21.63 13.98 3.68
CA LEU A 505 22.40 12.87 4.24
C LEU A 505 22.93 11.96 3.12
N TRP A 506 22.23 11.90 1.98
CA TRP A 506 22.49 11.02 0.84
C TRP A 506 23.61 11.52 -0.06
N GLN A 507 24.83 11.49 0.47
CA GLN A 507 26.03 11.96 -0.19
C GLN A 507 27.28 11.20 0.28
N ASN A 508 28.44 11.59 -0.23
CA ASN A 508 29.70 11.05 0.28
C ASN A 508 30.14 11.84 1.52
N TRP A 509 30.68 11.13 2.49
CA TRP A 509 31.17 11.63 3.76
C TRP A 509 32.64 11.25 3.93
N ASN A 510 33.51 12.22 4.17
CA ASN A 510 34.92 11.96 4.46
C ASN A 510 35.17 11.89 5.96
N LEU A 511 35.69 10.76 6.43
CA LEU A 511 36.28 10.67 7.75
C LEU A 511 37.68 11.30 7.76
N THR A 512 37.93 12.12 8.78
CA THR A 512 39.20 12.79 9.03
C THR A 512 39.62 12.56 10.47
N TYR A 513 40.93 12.63 10.73
CA TYR A 513 41.51 12.50 12.06
C TYR A 513 42.41 13.70 12.36
N ASP A 514 42.14 14.41 13.45
CA ASP A 514 43.01 15.48 13.95
C ASP A 514 43.98 14.90 14.99
N ALA A 515 45.25 14.76 14.61
CA ALA A 515 46.29 14.24 15.49
C ALA A 515 46.63 15.20 16.66
N GLY A 516 46.26 16.48 16.58
CA GLY A 516 46.47 17.47 17.63
C GLY A 516 45.47 17.37 18.77
N THR A 517 44.23 16.99 18.47
CA THR A 517 43.15 16.77 19.46
C THR A 517 42.90 15.29 19.75
N GLY A 518 43.35 14.39 18.88
CA GLY A 518 43.11 12.96 18.96
C GLY A 518 41.68 12.55 18.57
N THR A 519 40.95 13.37 17.81
CA THR A 519 39.52 13.18 17.52
C THR A 519 39.25 12.91 16.05
N TYR A 520 38.22 12.12 15.78
CA TYR A 520 37.69 11.88 14.44
C TYR A 520 36.52 12.83 14.13
N ALA A 521 36.33 13.14 12.85
CA ALA A 521 35.19 13.92 12.36
C ALA A 521 34.75 13.44 10.97
N ALA A 522 33.46 13.59 10.67
CA ALA A 522 32.90 13.40 9.34
C ALA A 522 32.60 14.76 8.69
N SER A 523 32.81 14.85 7.38
CA SER A 523 32.48 16.05 6.60
C SER A 523 31.87 15.67 5.26
N ALA A 524 30.81 16.37 4.88
CA ALA A 524 30.16 16.21 3.58
C ALA A 524 31.14 16.53 2.44
N VAL A 525 31.11 15.73 1.37
CA VAL A 525 31.88 15.99 0.16
C VAL A 525 31.02 16.79 -0.82
N SER A 526 31.37 18.07 -0.99
CA SER A 526 30.64 18.98 -1.87
C SER A 526 30.50 18.44 -3.30
N GLY A 527 29.28 18.47 -3.84
CA GLY A 527 28.96 18.03 -5.20
C GLY A 527 28.91 16.51 -5.38
N SER A 528 28.97 15.73 -4.31
CA SER A 528 28.66 14.30 -4.34
C SER A 528 27.20 14.06 -3.98
N SER A 529 26.52 13.20 -4.73
CA SER A 529 25.15 12.79 -4.46
C SER A 529 25.05 11.28 -4.52
N GLN A 530 24.29 10.68 -3.62
CA GLN A 530 23.90 9.28 -3.65
C GLN A 530 22.38 9.19 -3.86
N PRO A 531 21.86 8.03 -4.30
CA PRO A 531 20.42 7.80 -4.28
C PRO A 531 19.84 8.00 -2.88
N ALA A 532 18.59 8.47 -2.80
CA ALA A 532 17.90 8.65 -1.52
C ALA A 532 17.93 7.34 -0.69
N GLY A 533 18.23 7.47 0.60
CA GLY A 533 18.47 6.36 1.52
C GLY A 533 19.87 5.73 1.41
N SER A 534 20.82 6.26 0.62
CA SER A 534 22.19 5.72 0.56
C SER A 534 23.25 6.78 0.84
N LEU A 535 24.34 6.40 1.52
CA LEU A 535 25.50 7.25 1.74
C LEU A 535 26.80 6.46 1.60
N LEU A 536 27.89 7.16 1.28
CA LEU A 536 29.23 6.58 1.19
C LEU A 536 30.14 7.20 2.25
N VAL A 537 30.66 6.41 3.18
CA VAL A 537 31.68 6.83 4.15
C VAL A 537 33.06 6.48 3.64
N ASN A 538 33.89 7.48 3.40
CA ASN A 538 35.27 7.34 2.92
C ASN A 538 36.28 7.34 4.07
N ASN A 539 37.40 6.65 3.85
CA ASN A 539 38.57 6.60 4.74
C ASN A 539 38.27 6.00 6.13
N LEU A 540 37.56 4.87 6.15
CA LEU A 540 37.30 4.10 7.37
C LEU A 540 38.63 3.67 8.04
N PRO A 541 38.90 4.08 9.30
CA PRO A 541 40.09 3.65 10.04
C PRO A 541 40.08 2.15 10.26
N LYS A 542 41.25 1.50 10.31
CA LYS A 542 41.38 0.04 10.53
C LYS A 542 42.69 -0.31 11.24
N PRO A 543 42.78 -1.46 11.93
CA PRO A 543 44.02 -1.92 12.55
C PRO A 543 45.03 -2.41 11.48
N GLN A 544 46.28 -2.64 11.88
CA GLN A 544 47.28 -3.26 11.00
C GLN A 544 47.00 -4.75 10.77
N ASP A 545 46.63 -5.48 11.82
CA ASP A 545 46.28 -6.90 11.78
C ASP A 545 45.21 -7.21 12.85
N GLY A 546 44.41 -8.26 12.64
CA GLY A 546 43.39 -8.75 13.58
C GLY A 546 41.96 -8.35 13.22
N THR A 547 41.03 -8.50 14.15
CA THR A 547 39.61 -8.17 13.94
C THR A 547 39.33 -6.74 14.39
N ALA A 548 38.88 -5.90 13.47
CA ALA A 548 38.33 -4.59 13.76
C ALA A 548 36.90 -4.69 14.28
N TRP A 549 36.53 -3.82 15.23
CA TRP A 549 35.17 -3.72 15.75
C TRP A 549 34.72 -2.25 15.71
N TYR A 550 33.53 -2.01 15.16
CA TYR A 550 32.86 -0.73 15.13
C TYR A 550 31.44 -0.89 15.67
N GLN A 551 30.85 0.22 16.13
CA GLN A 551 29.40 0.29 16.27
C GLN A 551 28.83 1.36 15.35
N ILE A 552 27.66 1.09 14.80
CA ILE A 552 26.87 2.06 14.04
C ILE A 552 25.60 2.27 14.85
N VAL A 553 25.34 3.49 15.30
CA VAL A 553 24.10 3.86 15.99
C VAL A 553 23.25 4.67 15.02
N VAL A 554 22.04 4.20 14.75
CA VAL A 554 21.09 4.89 13.86
C VAL A 554 19.98 5.46 14.74
N GLY A 555 19.77 6.78 14.68
CA GLY A 555 18.74 7.47 15.46
C GLY A 555 19.15 7.86 16.88
N THR A 556 18.17 8.32 17.67
CA THR A 556 18.35 8.75 19.07
C THR A 556 17.16 8.31 19.93
N GLY A 557 17.33 8.27 21.26
CA GLY A 557 16.26 7.91 22.18
C GLY A 557 15.87 6.43 22.08
N ASP A 558 14.59 6.13 22.28
CA ASP A 558 14.06 4.76 22.33
C ASP A 558 14.06 4.07 20.95
N ALA A 559 13.96 4.85 19.86
CA ALA A 559 14.04 4.34 18.49
C ALA A 559 15.49 4.07 18.03
N ALA A 560 16.50 4.47 18.81
CA ALA A 560 17.89 4.29 18.42
C ALA A 560 18.30 2.81 18.45
N LYS A 561 18.94 2.36 17.37
CA LYS A 561 19.49 1.00 17.31
C LYS A 561 21.00 1.03 17.13
N THR A 562 21.68 0.15 17.86
CA THR A 562 23.15 -0.05 17.76
C THR A 562 23.44 -1.37 17.05
N TYR A 563 24.22 -1.30 15.98
CA TYR A 563 24.74 -2.43 15.22
C TYR A 563 26.23 -2.58 15.51
N ASN A 564 26.70 -3.81 15.69
CA ASN A 564 28.11 -4.15 15.83
C ASN A 564 28.65 -4.68 14.49
N LEU A 565 29.64 -4.00 13.94
CA LEU A 565 30.31 -4.35 12.69
C LEU A 565 31.71 -4.90 13.00
N TYR A 566 32.04 -6.03 12.38
CA TYR A 566 33.32 -6.70 12.52
C TYR A 566 33.97 -6.95 11.16
N ALA A 567 35.28 -6.76 11.07
CA ALA A 567 36.04 -7.07 9.86
C ALA A 567 37.43 -7.60 10.21
N ASN A 568 37.85 -8.71 9.58
CA ASN A 568 39.22 -9.19 9.67
C ASN A 568 40.13 -8.37 8.76
N VAL A 569 41.31 -8.05 9.29
CA VAL A 569 42.30 -7.21 8.64
C VAL A 569 43.66 -7.90 8.69
N THR A 570 44.34 -7.95 7.55
CA THR A 570 45.68 -8.51 7.42
C THR A 570 46.55 -7.53 6.64
N GLY A 571 47.69 -7.11 7.21
CA GLY A 571 48.62 -6.21 6.53
C GLY A 571 48.07 -4.79 6.29
N GLY A 572 47.03 -4.39 7.02
CA GLY A 572 46.32 -3.13 6.81
C GLY A 572 45.29 -3.18 5.68
N GLU A 573 44.86 -4.36 5.25
CA GLU A 573 43.85 -4.54 4.19
C GLU A 573 42.69 -5.40 4.71
N LEU A 574 41.44 -5.08 4.34
CA LEU A 574 40.28 -5.88 4.75
C LEU A 574 40.26 -7.20 3.97
N GLU A 575 40.05 -8.32 4.65
CA GLU A 575 39.85 -9.60 3.99
C GLU A 575 38.55 -9.62 3.17
N ASN A 576 38.55 -10.37 2.06
CA ASN A 576 37.40 -10.45 1.17
C ASN A 576 36.56 -11.69 1.47
N PRO A 577 35.33 -11.57 2.01
CA PRO A 577 34.49 -12.73 2.29
C PRO A 577 34.07 -13.52 1.05
N ALA A 578 34.19 -12.95 -0.16
CA ALA A 578 33.99 -13.68 -1.42
C ALA A 578 35.21 -14.50 -1.87
N TYR A 579 36.36 -14.38 -1.20
CA TYR A 579 37.53 -15.18 -1.46
C TYR A 579 37.43 -16.51 -0.69
N ALA A 580 37.66 -17.63 -1.39
CA ALA A 580 37.52 -18.96 -0.80
C ALA A 580 38.38 -19.14 0.45
N GLY A 581 37.76 -19.56 1.55
CA GLY A 581 38.38 -19.74 2.86
C GLY A 581 38.40 -18.48 3.74
N GLN A 582 37.82 -17.37 3.29
CA GLN A 582 37.63 -16.13 4.06
C GLN A 582 36.15 -15.83 4.32
N GLU A 583 35.26 -16.79 4.13
CA GLU A 583 33.83 -16.64 4.40
C GLU A 583 33.61 -16.20 5.86
N GLY A 584 32.81 -15.15 6.07
CA GLY A 584 32.60 -14.56 7.40
C GLY A 584 33.72 -13.65 7.92
N SER A 585 34.69 -13.26 7.09
CA SER A 585 35.68 -12.23 7.42
C SER A 585 35.11 -10.81 7.57
N LEU A 586 33.84 -10.62 7.21
CA LEU A 586 33.04 -9.41 7.42
C LEU A 586 31.71 -9.85 8.04
N ALA A 587 31.29 -9.21 9.13
CA ALA A 587 30.07 -9.56 9.85
C ALA A 587 29.40 -8.32 10.45
N ILE A 588 28.07 -8.32 10.52
CA ILE A 588 27.30 -7.27 11.19
C ILE A 588 26.07 -7.88 11.86
N ASP A 589 25.76 -7.47 13.08
CA ASP A 589 24.58 -7.95 13.81
C ASP A 589 23.33 -7.08 13.56
N GLY A 590 22.28 -7.32 14.36
CA GLY A 590 21.10 -6.46 14.38
C GLY A 590 20.23 -6.58 13.14
N LEU A 591 20.34 -7.68 12.38
CA LEU A 591 19.66 -7.92 11.11
C LEU A 591 20.10 -7.02 9.95
N ALA A 592 21.27 -6.38 10.04
CA ALA A 592 21.86 -5.74 8.87
C ALA A 592 22.60 -6.78 8.01
N LEU A 593 22.74 -6.50 6.71
CA LEU A 593 23.49 -7.34 5.78
C LEU A 593 24.80 -6.66 5.39
N ALA A 594 25.92 -7.37 5.50
CA ALA A 594 27.21 -6.93 4.99
C ALA A 594 27.55 -7.64 3.68
N THR A 595 27.90 -6.88 2.64
CA THR A 595 28.22 -7.42 1.31
C THR A 595 29.56 -6.88 0.82
N PRO A 596 30.51 -7.73 0.39
CA PRO A 596 31.79 -7.26 -0.16
C PRO A 596 31.59 -6.63 -1.54
N SER A 597 32.51 -5.75 -1.95
CA SER A 597 32.61 -5.37 -3.36
C SER A 597 32.91 -6.60 -4.23
N ALA A 598 32.27 -6.72 -5.40
CA ALA A 598 32.52 -7.80 -6.34
C ALA A 598 34.01 -7.81 -6.76
N SER A 599 34.76 -8.79 -6.25
CA SER A 599 36.20 -8.92 -6.45
C SER A 599 36.64 -10.36 -6.24
N THR A 600 37.62 -10.81 -7.02
CA THR A 600 38.30 -12.11 -6.84
C THR A 600 39.60 -11.99 -6.03
N ALA A 601 39.97 -10.78 -5.61
CA ALA A 601 41.15 -10.54 -4.79
C ALA A 601 40.96 -11.05 -3.34
N GLN A 602 42.06 -11.35 -2.66
CA GLN A 602 42.06 -11.74 -1.23
C GLN A 602 41.68 -10.60 -0.29
N THR A 603 41.67 -9.36 -0.77
CA THR A 603 41.35 -8.18 0.02
C THR A 603 40.44 -7.23 -0.73
N ILE A 604 39.72 -6.40 0.01
CA ILE A 604 38.80 -5.37 -0.50
C ILE A 604 39.07 -4.02 0.16
N SER A 605 38.85 -2.94 -0.57
CA SER A 605 38.88 -1.57 -0.04
C SER A 605 37.47 -0.99 0.10
N THR A 606 36.42 -1.69 -0.30
CA THR A 606 35.04 -1.21 -0.19
C THR A 606 34.10 -2.37 0.07
N PHE A 607 33.12 -2.14 0.94
CA PHE A 607 32.00 -3.04 1.21
C PHE A 607 30.73 -2.21 1.43
N SER A 608 29.59 -2.88 1.38
CA SER A 608 28.27 -2.28 1.58
C SER A 608 27.60 -2.88 2.80
N LEU A 609 26.82 -2.05 3.50
CA LEU A 609 25.92 -2.44 4.57
C LEU A 609 24.49 -2.08 4.16
N SER A 610 23.58 -3.03 4.21
CA SER A 610 22.16 -2.81 3.96
C SER A 610 21.39 -2.99 5.27
N PHE A 611 20.69 -1.95 5.71
CA PHE A 611 19.88 -1.95 6.92
C PHE A 611 18.40 -2.18 6.62
N LEU A 612 17.98 -1.98 5.37
CA LEU A 612 16.67 -2.38 4.87
C LEU A 612 16.89 -3.27 3.65
N TYR A 613 16.28 -4.47 3.64
CA TYR A 613 16.34 -5.41 2.51
C TYR A 613 15.28 -6.50 2.66
N GLY A 614 14.81 -7.03 1.53
CA GLY A 614 13.85 -8.15 1.51
C GLY A 614 12.53 -7.82 2.20
N GLY A 615 11.84 -8.84 2.75
CA GLY A 615 10.53 -8.70 3.39
C GLY A 615 10.52 -8.19 4.84
N SER A 616 11.67 -7.72 5.38
CA SER A 616 11.77 -7.28 6.78
C SER A 616 12.46 -5.91 6.90
N THR A 617 12.45 -5.35 8.10
CA THR A 617 13.22 -4.16 8.48
C THR A 617 14.19 -4.50 9.60
N SER A 618 15.38 -3.89 9.60
CA SER A 618 16.28 -3.93 10.76
C SER A 618 16.18 -2.67 11.63
N ILE A 619 15.46 -1.65 11.17
CA ILE A 619 15.38 -0.31 11.78
C ILE A 619 14.00 -0.14 12.41
N ASP A 620 13.94 0.61 13.51
CA ASP A 620 12.68 1.06 14.10
C ASP A 620 11.85 1.83 13.04
N PRO A 621 10.58 1.45 12.80
CA PRO A 621 9.70 2.11 11.85
C PRO A 621 9.49 3.61 12.08
N ALA A 622 9.69 4.12 13.30
CA ALA A 622 9.59 5.55 13.61
C ALA A 622 10.74 6.37 12.98
N LEU A 623 11.79 5.72 12.48
CA LEU A 623 12.90 6.36 11.77
C LEU A 623 12.75 6.28 10.24
N LEU A 624 11.65 5.71 9.73
CA LEU A 624 11.42 5.52 8.30
C LEU A 624 10.36 6.49 7.78
N GLU A 625 10.55 6.92 6.53
CA GLU A 625 9.59 7.70 5.77
C GLU A 625 9.46 7.18 4.35
N GLN A 626 8.37 7.53 3.69
CA GLN A 626 8.16 7.17 2.29
C GLN A 626 9.09 7.98 1.38
N ASN A 627 9.73 7.32 0.43
CA ASN A 627 10.62 7.91 -0.55
C ASN A 627 9.83 8.65 -1.61
N THR A 628 9.80 9.98 -1.49
CA THR A 628 9.12 10.88 -2.42
C THR A 628 10.07 11.53 -3.43
N ALA A 629 11.35 11.11 -3.45
CA ALA A 629 12.33 11.67 -4.37
C ALA A 629 11.89 11.44 -5.83
N ALA A 630 11.85 12.50 -6.65
CA ALA A 630 11.41 12.41 -8.04
C ALA A 630 12.18 11.34 -8.84
N SER A 631 13.47 11.13 -8.54
CA SER A 631 14.28 10.07 -9.14
C SER A 631 13.79 8.67 -8.80
N TYR A 632 13.26 8.45 -7.59
CA TYR A 632 12.67 7.18 -7.19
C TYR A 632 11.27 7.01 -7.79
N VAL A 633 10.40 8.02 -7.68
CA VAL A 633 9.03 8.00 -8.23
C VAL A 633 9.04 7.65 -9.73
N SER A 634 10.01 8.18 -10.48
CA SER A 634 10.16 7.90 -11.91
C SER A 634 10.54 6.45 -12.26
N THR A 635 10.96 5.64 -11.29
CA THR A 635 11.33 4.21 -11.49
C THR A 635 10.17 3.25 -11.24
N ARG A 636 9.07 3.71 -10.64
CA ARG A 636 7.91 2.87 -10.36
C ARG A 636 7.15 2.53 -11.65
N ALA A 637 6.37 1.45 -11.62
CA ALA A 637 5.50 1.08 -12.73
C ALA A 637 4.45 2.16 -12.97
N VAL A 638 4.12 2.43 -14.24
CA VAL A 638 3.07 3.37 -14.61
C VAL A 638 1.70 2.73 -14.32
N PRO A 639 0.85 3.36 -13.48
CA PRO A 639 -0.48 2.85 -13.20
C PRO A 639 -1.38 2.76 -14.44
N PHE A 640 -2.38 1.89 -14.40
CA PHE A 640 -3.40 1.81 -15.44
C PHE A 640 -4.30 3.06 -15.51
N ALA A 641 -4.99 3.23 -16.63
CA ALA A 641 -5.92 4.33 -16.82
C ALA A 641 -7.10 4.23 -15.83
N PRO A 642 -7.66 5.36 -15.37
CA PRO A 642 -8.91 5.38 -14.63
C PRO A 642 -10.07 4.82 -15.47
N VAL A 643 -11.10 4.33 -14.79
CA VAL A 643 -12.33 3.81 -15.40
C VAL A 643 -13.41 4.87 -15.29
N ALA A 644 -14.01 5.29 -16.41
CA ALA A 644 -15.16 6.19 -16.40
C ALA A 644 -16.44 5.43 -16.05
N GLY A 645 -17.35 6.11 -15.37
CA GLY A 645 -18.63 5.57 -14.96
C GLY A 645 -19.58 6.66 -14.51
N THR A 646 -20.70 6.23 -13.93
CA THR A 646 -21.72 7.08 -13.34
C THR A 646 -21.87 6.73 -11.87
N LEU A 647 -22.39 7.68 -11.08
CA LEU A 647 -22.73 7.48 -9.68
C LEU A 647 -24.25 7.58 -9.50
N ASP A 648 -24.83 6.58 -8.85
CA ASP A 648 -26.22 6.60 -8.40
C ASP A 648 -26.28 6.18 -6.93
N GLY A 649 -26.70 7.09 -6.05
CA GLY A 649 -26.74 6.86 -4.60
C GLY A 649 -25.40 6.40 -4.01
N GLY A 650 -24.29 6.95 -4.52
CA GLY A 650 -22.91 6.57 -4.14
C GLY A 650 -22.39 5.26 -4.75
N THR A 651 -23.20 4.55 -5.55
CA THR A 651 -22.77 3.34 -6.26
C THR A 651 -22.17 3.69 -7.60
N PHE A 652 -20.92 3.29 -7.83
CA PHE A 652 -20.25 3.47 -9.11
C PHE A 652 -20.66 2.38 -10.11
N THR A 653 -21.06 2.79 -11.31
CA THR A 653 -21.32 1.89 -12.44
C THR A 653 -20.41 2.26 -13.61
N ALA A 654 -19.53 1.35 -14.03
CA ALA A 654 -18.64 1.60 -15.17
C ALA A 654 -19.42 1.71 -16.49
N GLU A 655 -18.98 2.63 -17.34
CA GLU A 655 -19.43 2.70 -18.72
C GLU A 655 -18.88 1.52 -19.54
N PRO A 656 -19.65 0.98 -20.50
CA PRO A 656 -19.22 -0.16 -21.31
C PRO A 656 -18.04 0.18 -22.23
N ASP A 657 -17.50 -0.85 -22.89
CA ASP A 657 -16.48 -0.73 -23.95
C ASP A 657 -15.11 -0.15 -23.53
N GLN A 658 -14.82 -0.12 -22.23
CA GLN A 658 -13.50 0.18 -21.69
C GLN A 658 -12.64 -1.09 -21.65
N ASP A 659 -12.05 -1.49 -22.78
CA ASP A 659 -11.43 -2.80 -23.00
C ASP A 659 -9.89 -2.79 -23.08
N ASN A 660 -9.24 -1.67 -22.76
CA ASN A 660 -7.78 -1.56 -22.68
C ASN A 660 -7.32 -0.79 -21.44
N ALA A 661 -6.49 -1.40 -20.58
CA ALA A 661 -6.04 -0.79 -19.32
C ALA A 661 -5.03 0.37 -19.46
N THR A 662 -4.45 0.58 -20.65
CA THR A 662 -3.36 1.58 -20.87
C THR A 662 -3.69 2.64 -21.91
N THR A 663 -4.37 2.26 -22.97
CA THR A 663 -4.89 3.17 -23.99
C THR A 663 -6.42 3.17 -23.93
N ASN A 664 -6.96 3.30 -22.72
CA ASN A 664 -8.39 3.21 -22.50
C ASN A 664 -9.09 4.37 -23.21
N ALA A 665 -10.19 4.09 -23.88
CA ALA A 665 -10.99 5.10 -24.55
C ALA A 665 -12.47 4.74 -24.42
N VAL A 666 -13.31 5.74 -24.16
CA VAL A 666 -14.74 5.54 -23.98
C VAL A 666 -15.51 6.73 -24.52
N THR A 667 -16.68 6.47 -25.10
CA THR A 667 -17.65 7.50 -25.48
C THR A 667 -18.88 7.36 -24.60
N VAL A 668 -19.29 8.46 -23.97
CA VAL A 668 -20.40 8.50 -23.02
C VAL A 668 -21.47 9.46 -23.51
N SER A 669 -22.73 9.18 -23.19
CA SER A 669 -23.87 10.04 -23.51
C SER A 669 -24.49 10.67 -22.25
N GLU A 670 -23.64 10.98 -21.27
CA GLU A 670 -23.98 11.65 -20.02
C GLU A 670 -22.99 12.79 -19.72
N GLY A 671 -23.49 13.89 -19.16
CA GLY A 671 -22.68 15.06 -18.79
C GLY A 671 -22.08 15.00 -17.38
N ALA A 672 -22.48 14.03 -16.55
CA ALA A 672 -22.00 13.85 -15.18
C ALA A 672 -21.24 12.52 -15.06
N ILE A 673 -19.91 12.57 -15.10
CA ILE A 673 -19.05 11.38 -15.22
C ILE A 673 -18.16 11.24 -13.99
N ALA A 674 -18.25 10.12 -13.30
CA ALA A 674 -17.36 9.75 -12.21
C ALA A 674 -16.23 8.84 -12.69
N PHE A 675 -15.21 8.68 -11.86
CA PHE A 675 -14.07 7.81 -12.17
C PHE A 675 -13.81 6.82 -11.04
N GLY A 676 -13.35 5.62 -11.38
CA GLY A 676 -12.97 4.60 -10.43
C GLY A 676 -11.61 3.98 -10.75
N TRP A 677 -11.08 3.27 -9.76
CA TRP A 677 -9.92 2.40 -9.94
C TRP A 677 -10.24 1.25 -10.92
N THR A 678 -9.19 0.59 -11.45
CA THR A 678 -9.30 -0.39 -12.54
C THR A 678 -10.32 -1.51 -12.28
N GLY A 679 -10.44 -1.98 -11.04
CA GLY A 679 -11.35 -3.07 -10.69
C GLY A 679 -12.84 -2.71 -10.66
N THR A 680 -13.22 -1.43 -10.82
CA THR A 680 -14.62 -1.06 -11.00
C THR A 680 -15.15 -1.38 -12.41
N ASN A 681 -14.25 -1.71 -13.35
CA ASN A 681 -14.62 -2.03 -14.72
C ASN A 681 -15.33 -3.38 -14.83
N THR A 682 -16.53 -3.40 -15.40
CA THR A 682 -17.38 -4.59 -15.54
C THR A 682 -17.39 -5.17 -16.96
N ALA A 683 -16.60 -4.63 -17.90
CA ALA A 683 -16.54 -5.11 -19.27
C ALA A 683 -16.05 -6.57 -19.37
N SER A 684 -16.51 -7.31 -20.38
CA SER A 684 -16.14 -8.72 -20.53
C SER A 684 -14.64 -8.87 -20.80
N GLY A 685 -13.95 -9.69 -20.00
CA GLY A 685 -12.51 -9.98 -20.16
C GLY A 685 -11.59 -9.11 -19.30
N THR A 686 -12.11 -8.11 -18.59
CA THR A 686 -11.31 -7.20 -17.74
C THR A 686 -11.07 -7.75 -16.33
N ALA A 687 -11.77 -8.81 -15.91
CA ALA A 687 -11.58 -9.42 -14.59
C ALA A 687 -10.13 -9.84 -14.31
N SER A 688 -9.35 -10.14 -15.36
CA SER A 688 -7.93 -10.48 -15.24
C SER A 688 -7.01 -9.26 -14.99
N TRP A 689 -7.49 -8.04 -15.21
CA TRP A 689 -6.69 -6.83 -15.06
C TRP A 689 -6.26 -6.58 -13.62
N ILE A 690 -7.09 -6.99 -12.67
CA ILE A 690 -6.79 -6.89 -11.25
C ILE A 690 -5.93 -8.05 -10.74
N SER A 691 -5.40 -8.93 -11.61
CA SER A 691 -4.48 -9.98 -11.20
C SER A 691 -3.01 -9.53 -11.15
N GLY A 692 -2.72 -8.28 -11.51
CA GLY A 692 -1.43 -7.63 -11.39
C GLY A 692 -1.55 -6.18 -10.93
N TYR A 693 -0.43 -5.44 -10.94
CA TYR A 693 -0.38 -4.03 -10.56
C TYR A 693 -1.32 -3.16 -11.41
N THR A 694 -2.08 -2.27 -10.76
CA THR A 694 -3.11 -1.42 -11.39
C THR A 694 -2.97 0.05 -10.97
N ASN A 695 -4.06 0.82 -11.00
CA ASN A 695 -4.15 2.17 -10.45
C ASN A 695 -4.77 2.25 -9.05
N LYS A 696 -4.87 1.10 -8.37
CA LYS A 696 -5.05 1.05 -6.92
C LYS A 696 -3.93 1.86 -6.26
N VAL A 697 -4.24 2.69 -5.28
CA VAL A 697 -3.25 3.53 -4.56
C VAL A 697 -3.01 2.97 -3.16
N GLY A 698 -2.07 3.52 -2.39
CA GLY A 698 -1.86 3.17 -1.00
C GLY A 698 -3.12 3.38 -0.14
N ALA A 699 -3.24 2.63 0.95
CA ALA A 699 -4.40 2.69 1.82
C ALA A 699 -4.65 4.12 2.35
N LEU A 700 -5.89 4.61 2.22
CA LEU A 700 -6.32 5.97 2.62
C LEU A 700 -5.65 7.14 1.87
N ASN A 701 -4.74 6.86 0.92
CA ASN A 701 -4.12 7.88 0.07
C ASN A 701 -5.13 8.47 -0.91
N TRP A 702 -4.75 9.60 -1.51
CA TRP A 702 -5.53 10.28 -2.53
C TRP A 702 -5.12 9.83 -3.93
N GLY A 703 -6.07 9.34 -4.72
CA GLY A 703 -5.97 9.32 -6.18
C GLY A 703 -6.53 10.62 -6.73
N VAL A 704 -5.68 11.49 -7.26
CA VAL A 704 -6.09 12.81 -7.77
C VAL A 704 -6.15 12.77 -9.29
N LEU A 705 -7.34 13.02 -9.83
CA LEU A 705 -7.58 13.04 -11.28
C LEU A 705 -7.36 14.43 -11.85
N SER A 706 -6.55 14.50 -12.90
CA SER A 706 -6.39 15.66 -13.78
C SER A 706 -7.18 15.43 -15.06
N LEU A 707 -8.00 16.43 -15.42
CA LEU A 707 -8.82 16.42 -16.63
C LEU A 707 -8.40 17.61 -17.50
N VAL A 708 -8.08 17.32 -18.76
CA VAL A 708 -7.65 18.34 -19.74
C VAL A 708 -8.36 18.09 -21.05
N GLU A 709 -8.94 19.14 -21.64
CA GLU A 709 -9.53 19.06 -22.97
C GLU A 709 -8.47 18.80 -24.06
N ALA A 710 -8.81 17.95 -25.03
CA ALA A 710 -7.90 17.57 -26.11
C ALA A 710 -7.39 18.80 -26.90
N GLY A 711 -6.08 18.83 -27.17
CA GLY A 711 -5.42 19.98 -27.79
C GLY A 711 -4.83 21.00 -26.80
N GLY A 712 -4.94 20.75 -25.49
CA GLY A 712 -4.42 21.63 -24.45
C GLY A 712 -5.34 22.81 -24.16
N GLY A 713 -6.66 22.57 -24.25
CA GLY A 713 -7.72 23.54 -23.95
C GLY A 713 -7.91 23.75 -22.45
N THR A 714 -9.17 23.76 -21.99
CA THR A 714 -9.48 24.02 -20.58
C THR A 714 -8.89 22.96 -19.64
N THR A 715 -8.28 23.43 -18.54
CA THR A 715 -7.85 22.60 -17.42
C THR A 715 -8.88 22.69 -16.31
N PHE A 716 -9.45 21.56 -15.93
CA PHE A 716 -10.48 21.51 -14.90
C PHE A 716 -9.88 21.42 -13.50
N ALA A 717 -10.67 21.75 -12.49
CA ALA A 717 -10.30 21.51 -11.10
C ALA A 717 -10.00 20.01 -10.91
N PRO A 718 -8.86 19.64 -10.28
CA PRO A 718 -8.55 18.26 -9.99
C PRO A 718 -9.62 17.61 -9.10
N LEU A 719 -9.92 16.34 -9.34
CA LEU A 719 -10.84 15.58 -8.51
C LEU A 719 -10.05 14.69 -7.57
N GLY A 720 -10.17 14.92 -6.26
CA GLY A 720 -9.60 14.03 -5.25
C GLY A 720 -10.53 12.85 -4.97
N ALA A 721 -10.01 11.63 -5.03
CA ALA A 721 -10.68 10.42 -4.58
C ALA A 721 -9.87 9.76 -3.47
N GLN A 722 -10.42 9.68 -2.25
CA GLN A 722 -9.74 9.00 -1.16
C GLN A 722 -9.95 7.49 -1.30
N ALA A 723 -8.86 6.73 -1.20
CA ALA A 723 -8.94 5.28 -1.22
C ALA A 723 -9.41 4.70 0.12
N ASP A 724 -9.98 3.50 0.08
CA ASP A 724 -10.22 2.69 1.27
C ASP A 724 -8.91 2.08 1.83
N ILE A 725 -9.03 1.23 2.85
CA ILE A 725 -7.87 0.59 3.50
C ILE A 725 -7.18 -0.48 2.64
N ASP A 726 -7.76 -0.86 1.51
CA ASP A 726 -7.17 -1.77 0.53
C ASP A 726 -6.63 -1.02 -0.71
N GLY A 727 -6.89 0.29 -0.82
CA GLY A 727 -6.41 1.14 -1.92
C GLY A 727 -7.42 1.37 -3.05
N GLN A 728 -8.66 0.89 -2.89
CA GLN A 728 -9.73 1.06 -3.88
C GLN A 728 -10.35 2.45 -3.75
N TRP A 729 -10.67 3.11 -4.87
CA TRP A 729 -11.17 4.47 -4.86
C TRP A 729 -12.21 4.72 -5.96
N THR A 730 -13.11 5.66 -5.70
CA THR A 730 -14.04 6.27 -6.66
C THR A 730 -14.09 7.78 -6.42
N SER A 731 -14.17 8.56 -7.49
CA SER A 731 -14.29 10.02 -7.42
C SER A 731 -15.75 10.44 -7.37
N VAL A 732 -15.99 11.68 -6.96
CA VAL A 732 -17.24 12.39 -7.31
C VAL A 732 -17.35 12.59 -8.84
N ALA A 733 -18.54 12.93 -9.33
CA ALA A 733 -18.76 13.18 -10.75
C ALA A 733 -18.18 14.52 -11.21
N ALA A 734 -17.44 14.50 -12.31
CA ALA A 734 -17.11 15.67 -13.12
C ALA A 734 -18.31 16.10 -13.95
N THR A 735 -18.49 17.41 -14.15
CA THR A 735 -19.51 17.95 -15.05
C THR A 735 -18.88 18.42 -16.36
N LEU A 736 -19.14 17.71 -17.45
CA LEU A 736 -18.47 17.86 -18.73
C LEU A 736 -19.47 18.05 -19.88
N GLY A 737 -19.09 18.86 -20.87
CA GLY A 737 -19.83 19.06 -22.12
C GLY A 737 -19.30 18.15 -23.24
N ASN A 738 -19.93 18.22 -24.41
CA ASN A 738 -19.51 17.52 -25.62
C ASN A 738 -18.07 17.90 -25.96
N GLY A 739 -17.20 16.91 -26.04
CA GLY A 739 -15.77 17.12 -26.21
C GLY A 739 -14.97 15.85 -25.99
N THR A 740 -13.67 15.95 -26.20
CA THR A 740 -12.73 14.88 -25.89
C THR A 740 -11.77 15.35 -24.80
N TYR A 741 -11.62 14.56 -23.75
CA TYR A 741 -10.83 14.86 -22.57
C TYR A 741 -9.78 13.78 -22.34
N THR A 742 -8.62 14.21 -21.85
CA THR A 742 -7.58 13.32 -21.32
C THR A 742 -7.70 13.30 -19.81
N VAL A 743 -7.89 12.12 -19.23
CA VAL A 743 -8.02 11.91 -17.79
C VAL A 743 -6.88 11.04 -17.28
N THR A 744 -6.16 11.52 -16.27
CA THR A 744 -5.01 10.82 -15.65
C THR A 744 -5.09 10.94 -14.14
N MET A 745 -4.55 9.97 -13.41
CA MET A 745 -4.53 9.94 -11.95
C MET A 745 -3.09 10.01 -11.43
N THR A 746 -2.86 10.72 -10.31
CA THR A 746 -1.59 10.69 -9.55
C THR A 746 -1.88 10.45 -8.08
N GLU A 747 -1.05 9.63 -7.43
CA GLU A 747 -1.18 9.28 -6.01
C GLU A 747 -0.49 10.31 -5.10
N TYR A 748 -1.16 10.69 -4.00
CA TYR A 748 -0.63 11.55 -2.94
C TYR A 748 -0.93 10.96 -1.55
N ALA A 749 -0.06 11.22 -0.59
CA ALA A 749 -0.26 10.77 0.79
C ALA A 749 -1.56 11.35 1.38
N GLN A 750 -2.22 10.61 2.27
CA GLN A 750 -3.45 11.06 2.96
C GLN A 750 -3.33 12.48 3.56
N ALA A 751 -2.16 12.80 4.13
CA ALA A 751 -1.88 14.08 4.77
C ALA A 751 -1.57 15.22 3.79
N ASP A 752 -1.21 14.92 2.54
CA ASP A 752 -0.92 15.93 1.51
C ASP A 752 -2.22 16.39 0.83
N THR A 753 -3.00 17.20 1.55
CA THR A 753 -4.24 17.78 1.02
C THR A 753 -4.01 18.89 -0.02
N GLY A 754 -2.75 19.32 -0.19
CA GLY A 754 -2.35 20.29 -1.22
C GLY A 754 -1.88 19.63 -2.53
N PHE A 755 -1.76 18.30 -2.56
CA PHE A 755 -1.34 17.50 -3.71
C PHE A 755 -0.02 17.99 -4.34
N THR A 756 0.99 18.17 -3.50
CA THR A 756 2.27 18.77 -3.90
C THR A 756 3.39 17.74 -4.09
N THR A 757 3.31 16.60 -3.40
CA THR A 757 4.38 15.60 -3.34
C THR A 757 3.84 14.23 -3.79
N PRO A 758 3.98 13.89 -5.08
CA PRO A 758 3.45 12.64 -5.61
C PRO A 758 4.20 11.42 -5.06
N LEU A 759 3.46 10.34 -4.79
CA LEU A 759 4.01 9.05 -4.32
C LEU A 759 4.25 8.05 -5.47
N GLY A 760 3.65 8.31 -6.63
CA GLY A 760 3.73 7.47 -7.82
C GLY A 760 3.76 8.30 -9.10
N PRO A 761 4.20 7.73 -10.23
CA PRO A 761 4.13 8.39 -11.51
C PRO A 761 2.66 8.57 -11.92
N GLN A 762 2.40 9.56 -12.76
CA GLN A 762 1.10 9.76 -13.37
C GLN A 762 0.65 8.50 -14.12
N SER A 763 -0.62 8.13 -13.99
CA SER A 763 -1.21 6.98 -14.64
C SER A 763 -1.18 7.08 -16.16
N SER A 764 -1.40 5.94 -16.83
CA SER A 764 -1.83 5.92 -18.22
C SER A 764 -3.12 6.76 -18.39
N ALA A 765 -3.30 7.34 -19.57
CA ALA A 765 -4.42 8.22 -19.83
C ALA A 765 -5.67 7.45 -20.26
N LEU A 766 -6.82 7.88 -19.75
CA LEU A 766 -8.12 7.60 -20.33
C LEU A 766 -8.47 8.70 -21.35
N THR A 767 -8.85 8.31 -22.56
CA THR A 767 -9.46 9.23 -23.54
C THR A 767 -10.97 9.17 -23.41
N LEU A 768 -11.57 10.17 -22.78
CA LEU A 768 -13.02 10.28 -22.58
C LEU A 768 -13.62 11.16 -23.67
N THR A 769 -14.61 10.66 -24.40
CA THR A 769 -15.43 11.48 -25.31
C THR A 769 -16.83 11.60 -24.76
N VAL A 770 -17.31 12.82 -24.55
CA VAL A 770 -18.70 13.08 -24.20
C VAL A 770 -19.45 13.44 -25.48
N ASP A 771 -20.53 12.71 -25.78
CA ASP A 771 -21.37 12.89 -26.96
C ASP A 771 -22.85 12.81 -26.58
N LEU A 772 -23.40 13.99 -26.25
CA LEU A 772 -24.79 14.23 -25.91
C LEU A 772 -25.56 14.66 -27.18
N SER A 773 -26.67 13.99 -27.43
CA SER A 773 -27.68 14.43 -28.39
C SER A 773 -28.56 15.51 -27.80
N ASP A 774 -29.04 16.45 -28.62
CA ASP A 774 -29.92 17.51 -28.16
C ASP A 774 -31.36 17.01 -27.97
N LEU A 775 -31.81 16.86 -26.73
CA LEU A 775 -33.20 16.49 -26.40
C LEU A 775 -34.11 17.72 -26.49
N GLN A 776 -35.38 17.50 -26.81
CA GLN A 776 -36.34 18.61 -26.86
C GLN A 776 -36.76 19.04 -25.44
N ILE A 777 -36.71 20.35 -25.16
CA ILE A 777 -37.30 20.93 -23.95
C ILE A 777 -38.83 20.79 -24.03
N GLN A 778 -39.48 20.53 -22.89
CA GLN A 778 -40.93 20.51 -22.74
C GLN A 778 -41.36 21.21 -21.45
N THR A 779 -42.59 21.72 -21.43
CA THR A 779 -43.23 22.24 -20.21
C THR A 779 -44.07 21.16 -19.55
N THR A 780 -44.11 21.15 -18.21
CA THR A 780 -45.02 20.29 -17.44
C THR A 780 -46.23 21.05 -16.90
N ALA A 781 -47.25 20.33 -16.45
CA ALA A 781 -48.42 20.94 -15.81
C ALA A 781 -48.08 21.62 -14.46
N GLY A 782 -46.89 21.37 -13.91
CA GLY A 782 -46.42 21.87 -12.62
C GLY A 782 -45.59 23.16 -12.70
N ASN A 783 -45.69 23.95 -13.78
CA ASN A 783 -44.87 25.14 -14.00
C ASN A 783 -43.36 24.87 -14.04
N ALA A 784 -42.97 23.77 -14.67
CA ALA A 784 -41.58 23.31 -14.74
C ALA A 784 -41.14 23.06 -16.19
N LEU A 785 -39.83 22.97 -16.40
CA LEU A 785 -39.22 22.42 -17.62
C LEU A 785 -38.82 20.96 -17.40
N LYS A 786 -38.84 20.17 -18.47
CA LYS A 786 -38.28 18.82 -18.52
C LYS A 786 -37.71 18.54 -19.90
N LEU A 787 -36.94 17.47 -20.03
CA LEU A 787 -36.49 16.96 -21.32
C LEU A 787 -37.46 15.89 -21.85
N LEU A 788 -37.64 15.87 -23.17
CA LEU A 788 -38.33 14.80 -23.87
C LEU A 788 -37.39 13.61 -24.02
N ASP A 789 -37.80 12.47 -23.47
CA ASP A 789 -37.21 11.19 -23.82
C ASP A 789 -37.58 10.85 -25.27
N ASP A 790 -36.62 10.99 -26.19
CA ASP A 790 -36.75 10.71 -27.61
C ASP A 790 -36.13 9.34 -28.01
N ALA A 791 -35.78 8.53 -27.01
CA ALA A 791 -35.05 7.27 -27.13
C ALA A 791 -33.61 7.40 -27.69
N SER A 792 -33.02 8.59 -27.72
CA SER A 792 -31.56 8.72 -27.77
C SER A 792 -30.96 8.14 -26.48
N ALA A 793 -29.68 7.74 -26.54
CA ALA A 793 -28.97 7.21 -25.36
C ALA A 793 -28.58 8.30 -24.36
N THR A 794 -28.96 9.56 -24.61
CA THR A 794 -28.56 10.71 -23.82
C THR A 794 -29.31 10.77 -22.50
N ALA A 795 -28.58 10.73 -21.37
CA ALA A 795 -29.15 10.72 -20.02
C ALA A 795 -29.69 12.09 -19.56
N GLY A 796 -29.30 13.17 -20.23
CA GLY A 796 -29.69 14.54 -19.92
C GLY A 796 -28.95 15.54 -20.79
N ASN A 797 -29.33 16.82 -20.68
CA ASN A 797 -28.65 17.89 -21.42
C ASN A 797 -28.26 19.05 -20.53
N TRP A 798 -27.21 19.73 -20.97
CA TRP A 798 -26.90 21.08 -20.52
C TRP A 798 -27.90 22.07 -21.12
N LEU A 799 -28.51 22.86 -20.24
CA LEU A 799 -29.44 23.92 -20.58
C LEU A 799 -28.81 25.26 -20.26
N ARG A 800 -28.62 26.10 -21.28
CA ARG A 800 -28.19 27.48 -21.16
C ARG A 800 -29.39 28.38 -20.91
N PHE A 801 -29.34 29.17 -19.86
CA PHE A 801 -30.31 30.20 -19.52
C PHE A 801 -29.68 31.58 -19.69
N GLU A 802 -30.39 32.52 -20.30
CA GLU A 802 -29.93 33.89 -20.49
C GLU A 802 -31.03 34.88 -20.12
N VAL A 803 -30.73 35.81 -19.21
CA VAL A 803 -31.66 36.89 -18.89
C VAL A 803 -31.72 37.90 -20.04
N GLN A 804 -32.92 38.11 -20.56
CA GLN A 804 -33.18 39.11 -21.61
C GLN A 804 -33.60 40.44 -21.00
N SER A 805 -34.41 40.41 -19.94
CA SER A 805 -34.84 41.58 -19.16
C SER A 805 -35.46 41.17 -17.83
N SER A 806 -35.48 42.08 -16.86
CA SER A 806 -36.18 41.92 -15.59
C SER A 806 -37.04 43.15 -15.31
N SER A 807 -38.25 42.93 -14.79
CA SER A 807 -39.11 43.99 -14.23
C SER A 807 -39.17 43.97 -12.71
N LEU A 808 -38.32 43.16 -12.06
CA LEU A 808 -38.28 42.97 -10.61
C LEU A 808 -37.29 43.95 -9.94
N PRO A 809 -37.40 44.16 -8.61
CA PRO A 809 -36.47 44.99 -7.84
C PRO A 809 -35.00 44.55 -7.99
N HIS A 810 -34.06 45.47 -7.69
CA HIS A 810 -32.61 45.29 -7.92
C HIS A 810 -32.01 44.06 -7.18
N SER A 811 -32.66 43.56 -6.13
CA SER A 811 -32.20 42.43 -5.28
C SER A 811 -32.73 41.04 -5.67
N THR A 812 -33.36 40.86 -6.84
CA THR A 812 -34.03 39.60 -7.18
C THR A 812 -33.20 38.64 -8.04
N SER A 813 -33.06 37.40 -7.56
CA SER A 813 -32.45 36.28 -8.29
C SER A 813 -33.43 35.10 -8.46
N VAL A 814 -33.35 34.44 -9.62
CA VAL A 814 -34.05 33.21 -9.93
C VAL A 814 -33.19 32.04 -9.47
N LEU A 815 -33.75 31.18 -8.62
CA LEU A 815 -33.13 29.92 -8.21
C LEU A 815 -33.68 28.80 -9.10
N LEU A 816 -32.78 28.07 -9.77
CA LEU A 816 -33.10 26.93 -10.62
C LEU A 816 -32.89 25.66 -9.80
N TYR A 817 -33.95 24.91 -9.51
CA TYR A 817 -33.86 23.72 -8.65
C TYR A 817 -34.53 22.49 -9.27
N VAL A 818 -34.01 21.32 -8.94
CA VAL A 818 -34.44 20.05 -9.54
C VAL A 818 -35.39 19.30 -8.62
N VAL A 819 -36.41 18.67 -9.23
CA VAL A 819 -37.23 17.65 -8.58
C VAL A 819 -37.30 16.38 -9.41
N ASN A 820 -37.54 15.25 -8.74
CA ASN A 820 -37.80 13.98 -9.42
C ASN A 820 -39.26 13.90 -9.94
N ALA A 821 -39.62 12.79 -10.58
CA ALA A 821 -40.96 12.56 -11.12
C ALA A 821 -42.08 12.57 -10.06
N GLN A 822 -41.74 12.38 -8.78
CA GLN A 822 -42.64 12.43 -7.63
C GLN A 822 -42.77 13.85 -7.06
N GLY A 823 -41.94 14.80 -7.54
CA GLY A 823 -41.89 16.18 -7.08
C GLY A 823 -41.05 16.38 -5.81
N GLU A 824 -40.25 15.40 -5.43
CA GLU A 824 -39.29 15.49 -4.33
C GLU A 824 -38.02 16.20 -4.81
N LEU A 825 -37.40 17.00 -3.94
CA LEU A 825 -36.16 17.71 -4.24
C LEU A 825 -35.02 16.72 -4.53
N VAL A 826 -34.20 17.06 -5.52
CA VAL A 826 -33.00 16.29 -5.90
C VAL A 826 -31.80 17.18 -5.64
N ALA A 827 -30.92 16.76 -4.73
CA ALA A 827 -29.69 17.48 -4.41
C ALA A 827 -28.66 17.40 -5.55
N ARG A 828 -27.62 18.24 -5.52
CA ARG A 828 -26.53 18.26 -6.52
C ARG A 828 -25.77 16.92 -6.64
N ASP A 829 -25.76 16.12 -5.58
CA ASP A 829 -25.19 14.77 -5.54
C ASP A 829 -26.18 13.66 -5.95
N GLY A 830 -27.41 14.03 -6.29
CA GLY A 830 -28.48 13.12 -6.69
C GLY A 830 -29.33 12.59 -5.53
N GLU A 831 -29.02 12.92 -4.27
CA GLU A 831 -29.83 12.48 -3.13
C GLU A 831 -31.27 13.03 -3.21
N THR A 832 -32.23 12.23 -2.73
CA THR A 832 -33.65 12.59 -2.67
C THR A 832 -34.26 12.25 -1.31
N GLY A 833 -35.31 12.95 -0.93
CA GLY A 833 -36.11 12.64 0.27
C GLY A 833 -36.26 13.80 1.25
N ALA A 834 -36.76 13.50 2.45
CA ALA A 834 -37.15 14.53 3.42
C ALA A 834 -35.98 15.31 4.06
N GLY A 835 -34.75 14.82 3.89
CA GLY A 835 -33.52 15.49 4.35
C GLY A 835 -32.96 16.53 3.39
N VAL A 836 -33.36 16.50 2.12
CA VAL A 836 -32.88 17.40 1.07
C VAL A 836 -33.61 18.75 1.18
N THR A 837 -32.85 19.82 1.36
CA THR A 837 -33.36 21.19 1.41
C THR A 837 -33.48 21.80 0.01
N LEU A 838 -34.15 22.94 -0.10
CA LEU A 838 -34.18 23.68 -1.36
C LEU A 838 -32.77 24.07 -1.80
N GLU A 839 -31.93 24.49 -0.86
CA GLU A 839 -30.56 24.94 -1.11
C GLU A 839 -29.71 23.82 -1.71
N ASP A 840 -29.87 22.58 -1.23
CA ASP A 840 -29.21 21.39 -1.78
C ASP A 840 -29.64 21.11 -3.22
N ALA A 841 -30.89 21.41 -3.56
CA ALA A 841 -31.50 21.13 -4.86
C ALA A 841 -31.34 22.26 -5.90
N VAL A 842 -30.86 23.44 -5.51
CA VAL A 842 -30.58 24.55 -6.43
C VAL A 842 -29.33 24.20 -7.25
N ILE A 843 -29.47 24.02 -8.56
CA ILE A 843 -28.33 23.70 -9.45
C ILE A 843 -27.82 24.92 -10.23
N GLY A 844 -28.43 26.09 -10.01
CA GLY A 844 -27.96 27.36 -10.56
C GLY A 844 -28.78 28.54 -10.07
N THR A 845 -28.16 29.72 -10.15
CA THR A 845 -28.78 31.01 -9.82
C THR A 845 -28.59 31.96 -11.00
N LEU A 846 -29.63 32.73 -11.33
CA LEU A 846 -29.62 33.64 -12.47
C LEU A 846 -30.38 34.93 -12.14
N GLY A 847 -29.87 36.09 -12.52
CA GLY A 847 -30.60 37.35 -12.38
C GLY A 847 -30.05 38.47 -13.27
N ALA A 848 -30.55 39.67 -13.05
CA ALA A 848 -30.05 40.87 -13.73
C ALA A 848 -29.75 41.93 -12.67
N ALA A 849 -28.53 42.45 -12.71
CA ALA A 849 -28.13 43.56 -11.87
C ALA A 849 -28.42 44.88 -12.59
N VAL A 850 -28.95 45.84 -11.85
CA VAL A 850 -29.46 47.12 -12.35
C VAL A 850 -29.03 48.22 -11.38
N SER A 851 -28.57 49.36 -11.88
CA SER A 851 -28.21 50.52 -11.05
C SER A 851 -29.42 51.09 -10.31
N ASP A 852 -29.21 51.93 -9.30
CA ASP A 852 -30.29 52.68 -8.61
C ASP A 852 -31.22 53.49 -9.54
N ALA A 853 -30.72 53.86 -10.72
CA ALA A 853 -31.48 54.57 -11.75
C ALA A 853 -32.29 53.65 -12.67
N GLY A 854 -32.25 52.33 -12.46
CA GLY A 854 -32.91 51.30 -13.26
C GLY A 854 -32.20 50.94 -14.57
N ALA A 855 -30.97 51.39 -14.81
CA ALA A 855 -30.17 50.97 -15.95
C ALA A 855 -29.55 49.58 -15.71
N THR A 856 -29.66 48.67 -16.68
CA THR A 856 -29.01 47.35 -16.60
C THR A 856 -27.50 47.50 -16.53
N LEU A 857 -26.91 46.89 -15.49
CA LEU A 857 -25.47 46.75 -15.32
C LEU A 857 -25.00 45.47 -16.01
N PHE A 858 -25.58 44.33 -15.62
CA PHE A 858 -25.33 43.02 -16.22
C PHE A 858 -26.61 42.19 -16.27
N ASN A 859 -26.72 41.37 -17.31
CA ASN A 859 -27.69 40.28 -17.38
C ASN A 859 -26.91 38.97 -17.21
N GLY A 860 -27.32 38.14 -16.26
CA GLY A 860 -26.70 36.84 -16.05
C GLY A 860 -27.02 35.85 -17.16
N SER A 861 -26.09 34.93 -17.38
CA SER A 861 -26.32 33.63 -18.01
C SER A 861 -26.00 32.50 -17.02
N GLN A 862 -26.57 31.33 -17.22
CA GLN A 862 -26.27 30.15 -16.41
C GLN A 862 -26.46 28.89 -17.23
N MET A 863 -25.48 27.99 -17.21
CA MET A 863 -25.67 26.61 -17.65
C MET A 863 -26.00 25.69 -16.49
N VAL A 864 -26.98 24.80 -16.67
CA VAL A 864 -27.33 23.76 -15.69
C VAL A 864 -27.59 22.43 -16.39
N TYR A 865 -27.23 21.31 -15.78
CA TYR A 865 -27.53 19.98 -16.30
C TYR A 865 -28.92 19.54 -15.82
N LEU A 866 -29.76 19.08 -16.74
CA LEU A 866 -31.07 18.50 -16.42
C LEU A 866 -31.11 17.05 -16.89
N GLY A 867 -31.28 16.12 -15.96
CA GLY A 867 -31.42 14.69 -16.25
C GLY A 867 -32.79 14.34 -16.83
N LEU A 868 -32.84 13.26 -17.62
CA LEU A 868 -34.10 12.65 -18.05
C LEU A 868 -34.92 12.20 -16.83
N GLY A 869 -36.24 12.41 -16.90
CA GLY A 869 -37.16 12.07 -15.80
C GLY A 869 -37.20 13.07 -14.64
N GLN A 870 -36.35 14.10 -14.67
CA GLN A 870 -36.37 15.22 -13.72
C GLN A 870 -37.20 16.40 -14.24
N GLU A 871 -37.66 17.26 -13.33
CA GLU A 871 -38.24 18.56 -13.66
C GLU A 871 -37.39 19.69 -13.07
N LEU A 872 -37.07 20.69 -13.90
CA LEU A 872 -36.45 21.94 -13.45
C LEU A 872 -37.53 22.95 -13.09
N ARG A 873 -37.51 23.39 -11.84
CA ARG A 873 -38.42 24.38 -11.25
C ARG A 873 -37.68 25.65 -10.87
N PHE A 874 -38.48 26.68 -10.58
CA PHE A 874 -37.97 28.04 -10.37
C PHE A 874 -38.52 28.63 -9.08
N ALA A 875 -37.65 29.23 -8.29
CA ALA A 875 -38.00 30.03 -7.13
C ALA A 875 -37.40 31.44 -7.27
N LEU A 876 -37.89 32.40 -6.50
CA LEU A 876 -37.34 33.77 -6.45
C LEU A 876 -36.81 34.09 -5.06
N GLN A 877 -35.56 34.52 -4.99
CA GLN A 877 -34.95 35.16 -3.84
C GLN A 877 -34.94 36.68 -4.06
N THR A 878 -35.30 37.50 -3.07
CA THR A 878 -35.29 38.97 -3.19
C THR A 878 -34.70 39.59 -1.93
N GLY A 879 -33.43 40.00 -1.98
CA GLY A 879 -32.66 40.40 -0.80
C GLY A 879 -32.77 39.33 0.30
N ASP A 880 -33.03 39.74 1.54
CA ASP A 880 -33.26 38.85 2.69
C ASP A 880 -34.72 38.36 2.85
N ALA A 881 -35.59 38.56 1.86
CA ALA A 881 -36.98 38.10 1.95
C ALA A 881 -37.07 36.56 1.90
N PRO A 882 -38.11 35.94 2.48
CA PRO A 882 -38.34 34.50 2.32
C PRO A 882 -38.45 34.10 0.85
N VAL A 883 -37.78 33.01 0.46
CA VAL A 883 -37.81 32.46 -0.90
C VAL A 883 -39.26 32.25 -1.35
N ASN A 884 -39.62 32.83 -2.50
CA ASN A 884 -40.89 32.54 -3.16
C ASN A 884 -40.77 31.28 -4.01
N LEU A 885 -41.26 30.16 -3.47
CA LEU A 885 -41.28 28.83 -4.12
C LEU A 885 -42.31 28.68 -5.24
N ALA A 886 -43.22 29.64 -5.43
CA ALA A 886 -44.30 29.56 -6.42
C ALA A 886 -44.46 30.88 -7.19
N PRO A 887 -43.41 31.36 -7.90
CA PRO A 887 -43.51 32.54 -8.72
C PRO A 887 -44.49 32.33 -9.89
N THR A 888 -45.04 33.41 -10.46
CA THR A 888 -45.84 33.30 -11.68
C THR A 888 -44.95 32.80 -12.82
N PHE A 889 -45.33 31.70 -13.47
CA PHE A 889 -44.52 31.07 -14.52
C PHE A 889 -45.30 31.01 -15.83
N SER A 890 -44.62 31.31 -16.93
CA SER A 890 -45.09 30.96 -18.28
C SER A 890 -43.92 30.61 -19.18
N ALA A 891 -44.08 29.58 -20.01
CA ALA A 891 -43.08 29.16 -20.96
C ALA A 891 -43.69 28.93 -22.35
N THR A 892 -42.94 29.28 -23.39
CA THR A 892 -43.26 28.96 -24.79
C THR A 892 -42.12 28.15 -25.38
N VAL A 893 -42.43 26.93 -25.87
CA VAL A 893 -41.43 26.01 -26.43
C VAL A 893 -41.73 25.81 -27.93
N PRO A 894 -40.94 26.38 -28.86
CA PRO A 894 -41.23 26.34 -30.29
C PRO A 894 -40.96 24.98 -30.96
N GLY A 895 -40.26 24.07 -30.29
CA GLY A 895 -39.82 22.78 -30.82
C GLY A 895 -38.48 22.81 -31.57
N ASP A 896 -37.72 23.90 -31.42
CA ASP A 896 -36.39 24.14 -32.01
C ASP A 896 -35.24 23.99 -30.98
N GLY A 897 -35.52 23.36 -29.83
CA GLY A 897 -34.55 23.21 -28.74
C GLY A 897 -34.49 24.42 -27.79
N THR A 898 -35.34 25.44 -27.98
CA THR A 898 -35.40 26.62 -27.11
C THR A 898 -36.69 26.70 -26.29
N ALA A 899 -36.66 27.46 -25.20
CA ALA A 899 -37.82 27.83 -24.42
C ALA A 899 -37.74 29.30 -24.00
N VAL A 900 -38.78 30.09 -24.29
CA VAL A 900 -38.89 31.48 -23.80
C VAL A 900 -39.68 31.46 -22.50
N LEU A 901 -39.07 31.95 -21.43
CA LEU A 901 -39.59 31.85 -20.07
C LEU A 901 -39.90 33.23 -19.49
N ASN A 902 -40.91 33.30 -18.64
CA ASN A 902 -41.14 34.40 -17.72
C ASN A 902 -41.36 33.82 -16.31
N VAL A 903 -40.45 34.14 -15.40
CA VAL A 903 -40.49 33.73 -13.99
C VAL A 903 -40.65 34.98 -13.14
N GLY A 904 -41.88 35.23 -12.69
CA GLY A 904 -42.22 36.36 -11.81
C GLY A 904 -41.90 37.75 -12.36
N GLY A 905 -41.63 37.91 -13.66
CA GLY A 905 -41.18 39.18 -14.26
C GLY A 905 -39.74 39.17 -14.77
N VAL A 906 -39.00 38.06 -14.58
CA VAL A 906 -37.70 37.82 -15.23
C VAL A 906 -37.93 37.08 -16.55
N HIS A 907 -37.59 37.72 -17.66
CA HIS A 907 -37.70 37.16 -19.00
C HIS A 907 -36.38 36.50 -19.40
N MET A 908 -36.44 35.21 -19.72
CA MET A 908 -35.26 34.40 -20.04
C MET A 908 -35.42 33.62 -21.33
N LEU A 909 -34.31 33.34 -21.99
CA LEU A 909 -34.21 32.31 -23.01
C LEU A 909 -33.53 31.09 -22.39
N ALA A 910 -34.08 29.90 -22.61
CA ALA A 910 -33.42 28.64 -22.33
C ALA A 910 -33.15 27.90 -23.65
N SER A 911 -32.00 27.26 -23.79
CA SER A 911 -31.65 26.42 -24.95
C SER A 911 -30.80 25.23 -24.54
N VAL A 912 -30.90 24.13 -25.27
CA VAL A 912 -29.93 23.04 -25.15
C VAL A 912 -28.58 23.52 -25.69
N ASP A 913 -27.53 23.35 -24.90
CA ASP A 913 -26.15 23.69 -25.26
C ASP A 913 -25.19 22.68 -24.62
N ASN A 914 -25.03 21.53 -25.28
CA ASN A 914 -24.23 20.44 -24.75
C ASN A 914 -22.73 20.68 -24.82
N THR A 915 -22.24 21.66 -25.58
CA THR A 915 -20.78 21.86 -25.75
C THR A 915 -20.16 22.55 -24.53
N LEU A 916 -20.96 23.31 -23.77
CA LEU A 916 -20.50 24.30 -22.80
C LEU A 916 -19.65 25.39 -23.49
N THR A 917 -19.63 26.58 -22.91
CA THR A 917 -18.70 27.65 -23.35
C THR A 917 -17.53 27.73 -22.38
N ASP A 918 -16.39 28.30 -22.77
CA ASP A 918 -15.22 28.48 -21.89
C ASP A 918 -15.61 29.15 -20.55
N GLY A 919 -16.54 30.11 -20.58
CA GLY A 919 -17.08 30.73 -19.37
C GLY A 919 -17.90 29.75 -18.52
N ALA A 920 -18.72 28.92 -19.15
CA ALA A 920 -19.45 27.86 -18.45
C ALA A 920 -18.48 26.81 -17.87
N GLU A 921 -17.41 26.45 -18.56
CA GLU A 921 -16.39 25.54 -18.02
C GLU A 921 -15.65 26.15 -16.81
N LEU A 922 -15.26 27.42 -16.89
CA LEU A 922 -14.68 28.17 -15.77
C LEU A 922 -15.59 28.18 -14.54
N ALA A 923 -16.91 28.24 -14.75
CA ALA A 923 -17.92 28.23 -13.70
C ALA A 923 -18.24 26.82 -13.14
N ALA A 924 -17.55 25.76 -13.56
CA ALA A 924 -17.78 24.41 -13.03
C ALA A 924 -17.72 24.32 -11.49
N PRO A 925 -16.76 24.96 -10.78
CA PRO A 925 -16.75 24.97 -9.32
C PRO A 925 -17.97 25.66 -8.70
N GLN A 926 -18.52 26.69 -9.35
CA GLN A 926 -19.71 27.41 -8.89
C GLN A 926 -20.94 26.51 -8.97
N ARG A 927 -21.07 25.70 -10.02
CA ARG A 927 -22.16 24.72 -10.13
C ARG A 927 -22.07 23.63 -9.07
N ALA A 928 -20.85 23.18 -8.77
CA ALA A 928 -20.62 22.12 -7.79
C ALA A 928 -20.92 22.60 -6.36
N ALA A 929 -20.43 23.78 -5.98
CA ALA A 929 -20.50 24.29 -4.61
C ALA A 929 -21.65 25.28 -4.35
N ASN A 930 -22.26 25.84 -5.41
CA ASN A 930 -23.17 26.99 -5.33
C ASN A 930 -22.57 28.18 -4.58
N GLU A 931 -21.31 28.48 -4.89
CA GLU A 931 -20.51 29.51 -4.23
C GLU A 931 -19.73 30.31 -5.27
N ALA A 932 -19.41 31.57 -4.97
CA ALA A 932 -18.67 32.45 -5.87
C ALA A 932 -17.16 32.12 -5.88
N LEU A 933 -16.80 30.98 -6.47
CA LEU A 933 -15.41 30.53 -6.63
C LEU A 933 -15.07 30.11 -8.06
N THR A 934 -13.79 30.15 -8.41
CA THR A 934 -13.27 29.66 -9.69
C THR A 934 -11.98 28.88 -9.46
N TYR A 935 -11.69 27.87 -10.28
CA TYR A 935 -10.40 27.20 -10.24
C TYR A 935 -9.52 27.76 -11.35
N LEU A 936 -8.31 28.20 -11.00
CA LEU A 936 -7.41 28.87 -11.93
C LEU A 936 -5.99 28.32 -11.79
N THR A 937 -5.25 28.32 -12.89
CA THR A 937 -3.84 27.96 -12.94
C THR A 937 -2.95 29.20 -12.89
N HIS A 938 -1.74 29.05 -12.36
CA HIS A 938 -0.73 30.10 -12.34
C HIS A 938 -0.46 30.63 -13.74
N GLY A 939 -0.53 31.95 -13.91
CA GLY A 939 -0.35 32.62 -15.19
C GLY A 939 -1.58 32.62 -16.10
N ALA A 940 -2.71 32.02 -15.69
CA ALA A 940 -3.97 32.16 -16.41
C ALA A 940 -4.38 33.64 -16.52
N THR A 941 -5.00 34.00 -17.64
CA THR A 941 -5.47 35.37 -17.90
C THR A 941 -6.98 35.41 -18.06
N LEU A 942 -7.62 36.36 -17.37
CA LEU A 942 -9.06 36.61 -17.45
C LEU A 942 -9.31 38.11 -17.61
N ASP A 943 -10.36 38.48 -18.32
CA ASP A 943 -10.90 39.83 -18.26
C ASP A 943 -11.91 39.92 -17.11
N VAL A 944 -11.67 40.90 -16.23
CA VAL A 944 -12.54 41.29 -15.13
C VAL A 944 -13.34 42.49 -15.58
N GLU A 945 -14.60 42.25 -15.96
CA GLU A 945 -15.56 43.30 -16.28
C GLU A 945 -16.29 43.70 -15.00
N VAL A 946 -16.39 45.01 -14.74
CA VAL A 946 -17.06 45.53 -13.54
C VAL A 946 -17.99 46.67 -13.91
N ALA A 947 -19.12 46.74 -13.22
CA ALA A 947 -20.05 47.85 -13.24
C ALA A 947 -20.64 48.03 -11.84
N GLY A 948 -21.28 49.16 -11.55
CA GLY A 948 -21.87 49.35 -10.23
C GLY A 948 -22.52 50.71 -10.06
N SER A 949 -23.25 50.87 -8.96
CA SER A 949 -23.96 52.10 -8.59
C SER A 949 -23.79 52.43 -7.10
N CYS A 950 -22.57 52.70 -6.66
CA CYS A 950 -22.30 52.97 -5.25
C CYS A 950 -21.73 54.36 -4.97
N ALA A 951 -21.92 54.83 -3.73
CA ALA A 951 -21.32 56.07 -3.25
C ALA A 951 -19.86 55.89 -2.77
N ASN A 952 -19.53 54.74 -2.16
CA ASN A 952 -18.18 54.48 -1.67
C ASN A 952 -17.24 54.14 -2.82
N THR A 953 -15.93 54.32 -2.61
CA THR A 953 -14.89 53.77 -3.49
C THR A 953 -14.31 52.51 -2.87
N ASN A 954 -14.56 51.38 -3.51
CA ASN A 954 -14.22 50.05 -2.99
C ASN A 954 -13.09 49.43 -3.84
N GLN A 955 -12.31 48.54 -3.23
CA GLN A 955 -11.25 47.80 -3.90
C GLN A 955 -11.74 46.37 -4.17
N LEU A 956 -11.68 45.96 -5.44
CA LEU A 956 -11.84 44.57 -5.85
C LEU A 956 -10.45 43.91 -5.96
N ALA A 957 -10.33 42.71 -5.42
CA ALA A 957 -9.17 41.85 -5.50
C ALA A 957 -9.61 40.37 -5.50
N PHE A 958 -8.65 39.45 -5.60
CA PHE A 958 -8.89 38.01 -5.49
C PHE A 958 -7.97 37.41 -4.45
N VAL A 959 -8.39 36.31 -3.84
CA VAL A 959 -7.55 35.52 -2.92
C VAL A 959 -7.68 34.05 -3.26
N LYS A 960 -6.56 33.32 -3.19
CA LYS A 960 -6.58 31.86 -3.25
C LYS A 960 -7.13 31.32 -1.93
N VAL A 961 -8.10 30.42 -2.00
CA VAL A 961 -8.60 29.64 -0.87
C VAL A 961 -8.16 28.19 -1.01
N ASP A 962 -7.75 27.59 0.10
CA ASP A 962 -7.46 26.17 0.18
C ASP A 962 -8.75 25.45 0.59
N VAL A 963 -9.25 24.58 -0.29
CA VAL A 963 -10.47 23.78 -0.07
C VAL A 963 -10.06 22.38 0.32
N ASN A 964 -10.47 21.93 1.50
CA ASN A 964 -10.20 20.58 1.96
C ASN A 964 -11.04 19.58 1.13
N PRO A 965 -10.41 18.66 0.38
CA PRO A 965 -11.13 17.77 -0.54
C PRO A 965 -12.05 16.75 0.16
N ALA A 966 -11.79 16.44 1.44
CA ALA A 966 -12.60 15.50 2.22
C ALA A 966 -13.84 16.15 2.85
N THR A 967 -13.75 17.44 3.22
CA THR A 967 -14.78 18.12 4.04
C THR A 967 -15.40 19.33 3.36
N GLY A 968 -14.84 19.80 2.24
CA GLY A 968 -15.24 21.03 1.57
C GLY A 968 -14.90 22.31 2.35
N THR A 969 -14.25 22.22 3.51
CA THR A 969 -13.95 23.39 4.35
C THR A 969 -12.87 24.29 3.74
N TRP A 970 -13.02 25.60 3.93
CA TRP A 970 -12.12 26.60 3.35
C TRP A 970 -11.12 27.14 4.38
N SER A 971 -9.93 27.48 3.90
CA SER A 971 -8.94 28.25 4.65
C SER A 971 -8.13 29.15 3.73
N VAL A 972 -7.43 30.12 4.31
CA VAL A 972 -6.44 30.95 3.59
C VAL A 972 -5.13 30.87 4.36
N ASN A 973 -4.08 30.32 3.75
CA ASN A 973 -2.77 30.14 4.39
C ASN A 973 -2.87 29.44 5.76
N GLY A 974 -3.70 28.39 5.84
CA GLY A 974 -3.94 27.62 7.07
C GLY A 974 -4.82 28.28 8.12
N VAL A 975 -5.34 29.48 7.88
CA VAL A 975 -6.33 30.14 8.76
C VAL A 975 -7.73 29.76 8.29
N ALA A 976 -8.48 29.09 9.17
CA ALA A 976 -9.83 28.62 8.87
C ALA A 976 -10.78 29.77 8.53
N TYR A 977 -11.67 29.53 7.57
CA TYR A 977 -12.72 30.45 7.17
C TYR A 977 -13.65 30.81 8.33
N GLY A 978 -13.97 32.10 8.47
CA GLY A 978 -14.97 32.59 9.42
C GLY A 978 -14.90 34.10 9.66
N ASP A 979 -15.93 34.66 10.29
CA ASP A 979 -16.00 36.07 10.70
C ASP A 979 -15.06 36.34 11.89
N THR A 980 -13.76 36.34 11.62
CA THR A 980 -12.70 36.55 12.62
C THR A 980 -11.66 37.54 12.11
N PRO A 981 -11.08 38.37 13.01
CA PRO A 981 -9.99 39.27 12.65
C PRO A 981 -8.78 38.54 12.04
N GLU A 982 -8.48 37.33 12.51
CA GLU A 982 -7.37 36.51 12.03
C GLU A 982 -7.59 36.08 10.58
N PHE A 983 -8.79 35.62 10.23
CA PHE A 983 -9.13 35.23 8.86
C PHE A 983 -9.09 36.42 7.90
N HIS A 984 -9.73 37.55 8.26
CA HIS A 984 -9.71 38.75 7.41
C HIS A 984 -8.29 39.31 7.21
N ALA A 985 -7.43 39.22 8.23
CA ALA A 985 -6.02 39.60 8.10
C ALA A 985 -5.25 38.65 7.18
N ALA A 986 -5.51 37.34 7.26
CA ALA A 986 -4.91 36.35 6.37
C ALA A 986 -5.32 36.60 4.91
N VAL A 987 -6.60 36.91 4.66
CA VAL A 987 -7.11 37.28 3.33
C VAL A 987 -6.36 38.48 2.77
N LEU A 988 -6.31 39.59 3.52
CA LEU A 988 -5.63 40.82 3.08
C LEU A 988 -4.13 40.62 2.80
N ALA A 989 -3.47 39.75 3.57
CA ALA A 989 -2.07 39.40 3.38
C ALA A 989 -1.83 38.50 2.15
N SER A 990 -2.88 37.83 1.66
CA SER A 990 -2.79 36.78 0.64
C SER A 990 -3.48 37.16 -0.66
N LEU A 991 -3.89 38.43 -0.82
CA LEU A 991 -4.48 38.92 -2.07
C LEU A 991 -3.53 38.68 -3.25
N ASP A 992 -4.09 38.19 -4.36
CA ASP A 992 -3.34 37.94 -5.57
C ASP A 992 -2.76 39.23 -6.14
N ALA A 993 -1.44 39.29 -6.26
CA ALA A 993 -0.74 40.48 -6.74
C ALA A 993 -0.99 40.77 -8.23
N GLY A 994 -1.58 39.81 -8.95
CA GLY A 994 -1.92 39.90 -10.36
C GLY A 994 -3.12 40.79 -10.67
N TYR A 995 -3.95 41.13 -9.67
CA TYR A 995 -5.09 42.01 -9.87
C TYR A 995 -5.48 42.80 -8.62
N SER A 996 -5.64 44.11 -8.81
CA SER A 996 -6.43 44.94 -7.89
C SER A 996 -6.92 46.20 -8.58
N ALA A 997 -8.20 46.51 -8.39
CA ALA A 997 -8.83 47.69 -9.00
C ALA A 997 -9.71 48.43 -7.99
N GLN A 998 -9.82 49.75 -8.12
CA GLN A 998 -10.68 50.60 -7.29
C GLN A 998 -11.79 51.21 -8.13
N HIS A 999 -13.03 51.07 -7.69
CA HIS A 999 -14.21 51.57 -8.38
C HIS A 999 -15.23 52.14 -7.40
N GLY A 1000 -16.05 53.10 -7.85
CA GLY A 1000 -17.12 53.71 -7.07
C GLY A 1000 -17.29 55.21 -7.27
N GLY A 1001 -18.05 55.86 -6.39
CA GLY A 1001 -18.32 57.30 -6.43
C GLY A 1001 -19.41 57.72 -7.44
N GLY A 1002 -20.33 56.82 -7.77
CA GLY A 1002 -21.44 56.98 -8.70
C GLY A 1002 -21.65 55.72 -9.55
N THR A 1003 -22.34 55.85 -10.68
CA THR A 1003 -22.45 54.76 -11.66
C THR A 1003 -21.17 54.61 -12.47
N PHE A 1004 -20.63 53.40 -12.57
CA PHE A 1004 -19.40 53.11 -13.32
C PHE A 1004 -19.50 51.83 -14.16
N GLN A 1005 -18.61 51.72 -15.15
CA GLN A 1005 -18.36 50.52 -15.93
C GLN A 1005 -16.88 50.51 -16.34
N ALA A 1006 -16.19 49.39 -16.16
CA ALA A 1006 -14.80 49.22 -16.52
C ALA A 1006 -14.51 47.75 -16.90
N SER A 1007 -13.38 47.53 -17.57
CA SER A 1007 -12.85 46.20 -17.87
C SER A 1007 -11.33 46.25 -17.74
N SER A 1008 -10.75 45.17 -17.25
CA SER A 1008 -9.33 45.05 -16.90
C SER A 1008 -8.90 43.61 -16.94
N THR A 1009 -7.67 43.33 -17.36
CA THR A 1009 -7.14 41.96 -17.40
C THR A 1009 -6.48 41.60 -16.07
N TRP A 1010 -6.80 40.42 -15.56
CA TRP A 1010 -6.13 39.75 -14.45
C TRP A 1010 -5.19 38.68 -14.99
N THR A 1011 -3.94 38.66 -14.53
CA THR A 1011 -3.03 37.53 -14.70
C THR A 1011 -2.79 36.90 -13.34
N VAL A 1012 -3.19 35.64 -13.15
CA VAL A 1012 -3.09 34.94 -11.86
C VAL A 1012 -1.62 34.83 -11.43
N SER A 1013 -1.27 35.46 -10.32
CA SER A 1013 0.12 35.49 -9.81
C SER A 1013 0.41 34.40 -8.78
N GLY A 1014 -0.60 33.95 -8.05
CA GLY A 1014 -0.54 32.86 -7.09
C GLY A 1014 -0.44 31.48 -7.75
N SER A 1015 -0.39 30.43 -6.93
CA SER A 1015 -0.35 29.04 -7.40
C SER A 1015 -1.71 28.60 -7.96
N ASP A 1016 -1.72 27.46 -8.64
CA ASP A 1016 -2.95 26.76 -9.04
C ASP A 1016 -3.86 26.54 -7.83
N GLY A 1017 -5.17 26.70 -8.02
CA GLY A 1017 -6.15 26.47 -6.95
C GLY A 1017 -7.46 27.23 -7.12
N TYR A 1018 -8.26 27.25 -6.06
CA TYR A 1018 -9.52 27.97 -6.02
C TYR A 1018 -9.29 29.44 -5.65
N TYR A 1019 -9.89 30.35 -6.41
CA TYR A 1019 -9.88 31.78 -6.17
C TYR A 1019 -11.30 32.31 -5.96
N VAL A 1020 -11.42 33.22 -5.00
CA VAL A 1020 -12.67 33.91 -4.68
C VAL A 1020 -12.48 35.42 -4.80
N PRO A 1021 -13.52 36.18 -5.20
CA PRO A 1021 -13.46 37.63 -5.19
C PRO A 1021 -13.48 38.16 -3.76
N VAL A 1022 -12.77 39.26 -3.54
CA VAL A 1022 -12.71 39.98 -2.27
C VAL A 1022 -13.04 41.44 -2.51
N LEU A 1023 -14.04 41.96 -1.81
CA LEU A 1023 -14.32 43.39 -1.77
C LEU A 1023 -13.77 43.98 -0.46
N VAL A 1024 -12.88 44.96 -0.59
CA VAL A 1024 -12.44 45.79 0.53
C VAL A 1024 -13.14 47.13 0.43
N THR A 1025 -14.05 47.41 1.37
CA THR A 1025 -14.87 48.62 1.33
C THR A 1025 -14.04 49.85 1.66
N GLN A 1026 -14.54 51.05 1.32
CA GLN A 1026 -13.89 52.31 1.72
C GLN A 1026 -13.65 52.43 3.24
N SER A 1027 -14.47 51.75 4.04
CA SER A 1027 -14.35 51.73 5.51
C SER A 1027 -13.35 50.69 6.03
N GLY A 1028 -12.81 49.84 5.15
CA GLY A 1028 -11.84 48.78 5.48
C GLY A 1028 -12.48 47.45 5.87
N ALA A 1029 -13.81 47.29 5.70
CA ALA A 1029 -14.45 45.98 5.84
C ALA A 1029 -14.03 45.06 4.67
N VAL A 1030 -13.89 43.77 4.94
CA VAL A 1030 -13.50 42.76 3.96
C VAL A 1030 -14.67 41.82 3.76
N PHE A 1031 -15.14 41.69 2.53
CA PHE A 1031 -16.22 40.78 2.15
C PHE A 1031 -15.71 39.67 1.24
N LEU A 1032 -16.12 38.45 1.57
CA LEU A 1032 -15.86 37.20 0.85
C LEU A 1032 -17.18 36.45 0.63
N PRO A 1033 -17.22 35.43 -0.24
CA PRO A 1033 -18.41 34.59 -0.41
C PRO A 1033 -18.84 33.92 0.91
N GLY A 1034 -20.15 33.70 1.07
CA GLY A 1034 -20.74 33.07 2.25
C GLY A 1034 -20.87 33.96 3.50
N GLN A 1035 -20.96 33.34 4.67
CA GLN A 1035 -21.29 33.99 5.96
C GLN A 1035 -20.07 34.36 6.84
N GLY A 1036 -18.84 34.16 6.36
CA GLY A 1036 -17.58 34.49 7.05
C GLY A 1036 -17.30 36.00 7.18
N ASN A 1037 -18.33 36.82 7.08
CA ASN A 1037 -18.28 38.27 7.08
C ASN A 1037 -18.95 38.85 8.32
N SER A 1038 -18.67 40.12 8.61
CA SER A 1038 -19.17 40.83 9.78
C SER A 1038 -20.67 40.60 10.00
N GLY A 1039 -21.00 39.94 11.11
CA GLY A 1039 -22.38 39.69 11.55
C GLY A 1039 -23.03 38.44 10.96
N GLY A 1040 -22.27 37.60 10.24
CA GLY A 1040 -22.78 36.34 9.67
C GLY A 1040 -23.64 36.51 8.42
N HIS A 1041 -23.49 37.63 7.71
CA HIS A 1041 -24.28 37.95 6.50
C HIS A 1041 -23.50 37.65 5.22
N GLU A 1042 -24.23 37.36 4.15
CA GLU A 1042 -23.70 37.25 2.80
C GLU A 1042 -23.71 38.65 2.15
N TYR A 1043 -22.56 39.06 1.60
CA TYR A 1043 -22.40 40.37 0.94
C TYR A 1043 -21.97 40.23 -0.52
N ILE A 1044 -21.91 38.99 -1.02
CA ILE A 1044 -21.58 38.66 -2.41
C ILE A 1044 -22.64 37.68 -2.89
N GLN A 1045 -23.36 38.01 -3.96
CA GLN A 1045 -24.42 37.17 -4.51
C GLN A 1045 -24.11 36.78 -5.96
N MET A 1046 -24.40 35.53 -6.32
CA MET A 1046 -24.32 35.08 -7.72
C MET A 1046 -25.54 35.55 -8.53
N TYR A 1047 -25.29 36.15 -9.69
CA TYR A 1047 -26.31 36.52 -10.68
C TYR A 1047 -26.26 35.65 -11.95
N GLY A 1048 -25.32 34.72 -12.02
CA GLY A 1048 -25.08 33.82 -13.15
C GLY A 1048 -23.67 33.26 -13.09
N GLU A 1049 -23.29 32.49 -14.10
CA GLU A 1049 -21.95 31.96 -14.26
C GLU A 1049 -20.93 33.10 -14.28
N ASN A 1050 -19.92 33.00 -13.43
CA ASN A 1050 -18.85 33.98 -13.26
C ASN A 1050 -19.30 35.42 -12.96
N THR A 1051 -20.57 35.63 -12.60
CA THR A 1051 -21.18 36.96 -12.41
C THR A 1051 -21.60 37.16 -10.97
N PHE A 1052 -20.97 38.10 -10.27
CA PHE A 1052 -21.16 38.31 -8.83
C PHE A 1052 -21.50 39.76 -8.52
N GLY A 1053 -22.58 39.98 -7.77
CA GLY A 1053 -22.94 41.28 -7.21
C GLY A 1053 -22.44 41.41 -5.78
N PHE A 1054 -22.13 42.63 -5.35
CA PHE A 1054 -21.57 42.93 -4.04
C PHE A 1054 -22.35 44.05 -3.37
N GLU A 1055 -22.41 43.97 -2.05
CA GLU A 1055 -22.71 45.09 -1.15
C GLU A 1055 -21.43 45.82 -0.76
N ASP A 1056 -21.51 47.12 -0.47
CA ASP A 1056 -20.38 47.91 0.03
C ASP A 1056 -20.50 48.42 1.47
N LEU A 1057 -21.63 48.13 2.13
CA LEU A 1057 -21.88 48.40 3.54
C LEU A 1057 -22.05 47.10 4.32
N THR A 1058 -21.74 47.13 5.61
CA THR A 1058 -22.16 46.07 6.53
C THR A 1058 -23.63 46.25 6.91
N ALA A 1059 -24.29 45.19 7.38
CA ALA A 1059 -25.62 45.27 7.98
C ALA A 1059 -25.71 46.35 9.08
N ALA A 1060 -24.64 46.52 9.88
CA ALA A 1060 -24.56 47.55 10.91
C ALA A 1060 -24.42 48.98 10.36
N GLN A 1061 -23.92 49.13 9.13
CA GLN A 1061 -23.84 50.39 8.40
C GLN A 1061 -25.11 50.69 7.60
N GLY A 1062 -26.05 49.73 7.52
CA GLY A 1062 -27.34 49.89 6.86
C GLY A 1062 -27.34 49.49 5.39
N SER A 1063 -26.64 48.41 5.03
CA SER A 1063 -26.80 47.74 3.72
C SER A 1063 -28.28 47.54 3.39
N ASP A 1064 -28.63 47.80 2.13
CA ASP A 1064 -29.95 47.54 1.57
C ASP A 1064 -30.04 46.21 0.81
N PHE A 1065 -28.93 45.48 0.67
CA PHE A 1065 -28.89 44.10 0.16
C PHE A 1065 -29.49 43.99 -1.24
N ASP A 1066 -29.10 44.91 -2.10
CA ASP A 1066 -29.48 44.98 -3.51
C ASP A 1066 -28.39 44.56 -4.50
N TYR A 1067 -27.19 44.31 -3.98
CA TYR A 1067 -25.99 43.75 -4.59
C TYR A 1067 -25.58 44.46 -5.89
N ASN A 1068 -25.94 45.74 -6.01
CA ASN A 1068 -25.70 46.57 -7.18
C ASN A 1068 -24.47 47.49 -7.02
N ASP A 1069 -23.94 47.62 -5.78
CA ASP A 1069 -22.86 48.54 -5.45
C ASP A 1069 -21.62 48.28 -6.30
N MET A 1070 -21.35 46.99 -6.53
CA MET A 1070 -20.44 46.51 -7.55
C MET A 1070 -20.99 45.20 -8.11
N VAL A 1071 -20.82 44.99 -9.40
CA VAL A 1071 -21.13 43.74 -10.09
C VAL A 1071 -19.95 43.44 -10.97
N MET A 1072 -19.43 42.22 -10.86
CA MET A 1072 -18.33 41.75 -11.68
C MET A 1072 -18.74 40.58 -12.56
N HIS A 1073 -18.04 40.42 -13.68
CA HIS A 1073 -18.13 39.28 -14.56
C HIS A 1073 -16.72 38.86 -15.00
N LEU A 1074 -16.37 37.58 -14.82
CA LEU A 1074 -15.10 37.03 -15.31
C LEU A 1074 -15.28 36.39 -16.69
N VAL A 1075 -14.40 36.78 -17.62
CA VAL A 1075 -14.37 36.25 -18.98
C VAL A 1075 -13.00 35.63 -19.25
N PRO A 1076 -12.91 34.37 -19.71
CA PRO A 1076 -11.65 33.81 -20.18
C PRO A 1076 -11.00 34.70 -21.26
N HIS A 1077 -9.71 35.01 -21.10
CA HIS A 1077 -8.99 35.90 -22.02
C HIS A 1077 -8.45 35.12 -23.23
N LEU A 1078 -8.79 35.56 -24.44
CA LEU A 1078 -8.46 34.91 -25.72
C LEU A 1078 -7.05 35.20 -26.26
#